data_AF-A0A9X1VT70-F1
#
_entry.id   AF-A0A9X1VT70-F1
#
_cell.length_a   1.000
_cell.length_b   1.000
_cell.length_c   1.000
_cell.angle_alpha   90.00
_cell.angle_beta   90.00
_cell.angle_gamma   90.00
#
_symmetry.space_group_name_H-M   'P 1'
#
loop_
_entity.id
_entity.type
_entity.pdbx_description
1 polymer ?
#
loop_
_entity_poly.entity_id
_entity_poly.type
_entity_poly.pdbx_seq_one_letter_code
_entity_poly.pdbx_strand_id
1 'polypeptide(L)'
;MIDFFNFHSSDRYTIDTVLKLCLHTETASDSFKLLYGLANGDSDLQNSANIEFVSLFQVYLAETCLSLEGRLQVLTEIEEENEMSSVIINTYERALKSNSFTGRIQSGESKNRGEVSKPNSEEISSYYNSVIEKLSSIALNGNETFSKLAFDSILSRAYDQISIGNFDQIIKVINEFIQKQGEISNDTRQKLRELSSDRYELDKDFLEAIKALLEKYKPESIEEQLTAFVVLPAWINDRDGQGNYINVSSEKAKELAQIYFDESVNWKEGLEVLLKGEQRQTYSFSQVVGEKGKSDSNIVLIDLVFDIFKTIPTEEQNSAFVSGLIYGAKDDAFTRYSIDKLISSNLTEVHGIRLIRYLNPIEYEDLLKIKNLLITTPDYLRNLEYLDLTNLTNKETIQLVGWIKEINYSFALEILYEILRKDIDRWNNLKGIINELLYVDKITEYSSFINSTFHIEDLISKSIYDDPSDKHISFLVHQIIKNYTKFHFENESFLDHLTYFLINDFFDQSWPIFGEHLASGQQSGYKLYSVLEKSVSNNKLLYDWSTSNLKYPPIAIRFMNIYKKNEDGSLEWDQYAKQLVDKFGNQQKVLDNISSKFTSYFMIDSTSTSGLYKKRKVLVDELLDHKFDNVKEFAKNMSEYLSSQIV
;
A
#
# COMPACT_ATOMS: atom_id res chain seq x y z
N MET A 1 -50.43 17.63 -10.72
CA MET A 1 -49.15 17.75 -10.01
C MET A 1 -48.72 16.33 -9.70
N ILE A 2 -48.00 15.71 -10.65
CA ILE A 2 -47.40 14.39 -10.48
C ILE A 2 -45.91 14.69 -10.31
N ASP A 3 -45.38 14.22 -9.19
CA ASP A 3 -44.02 14.45 -8.73
C ASP A 3 -43.05 13.63 -9.59
N PHE A 4 -42.35 14.31 -10.52
CA PHE A 4 -41.47 13.68 -11.52
C PHE A 4 -40.03 13.53 -11.03
N PHE A 5 -39.74 13.91 -9.77
CA PHE A 5 -38.37 14.10 -9.26
C PHE A 5 -38.06 13.31 -7.98
N ASN A 6 -38.59 12.09 -7.83
CA ASN A 6 -38.10 11.16 -6.81
C ASN A 6 -37.15 10.15 -7.46
N PHE A 7 -35.85 10.38 -7.36
CA PHE A 7 -34.80 9.50 -7.87
C PHE A 7 -34.27 8.58 -6.75
N HIS A 8 -34.25 7.27 -7.00
CA HIS A 8 -33.56 6.29 -6.18
C HIS A 8 -32.63 5.42 -7.04
N SER A 9 -31.35 5.42 -6.67
CA SER A 9 -30.32 4.39 -6.87
C SER A 9 -30.23 3.70 -8.25
N SER A 10 -29.80 4.44 -9.29
CA SER A 10 -28.88 3.94 -10.37
C SER A 10 -28.34 5.05 -11.30
N ASP A 11 -28.03 6.23 -10.75
CA ASP A 11 -27.97 7.52 -11.46
C ASP A 11 -26.65 7.93 -12.14
N ARG A 12 -25.88 7.01 -12.74
CA ARG A 12 -24.76 7.41 -13.61
C ARG A 12 -25.25 8.15 -14.87
N TYR A 13 -26.48 7.88 -15.29
CA TYR A 13 -27.11 8.49 -16.47
C TYR A 13 -27.65 9.89 -16.22
N THR A 14 -27.99 10.25 -14.98
CA THR A 14 -28.59 11.56 -14.67
C THR A 14 -27.56 12.69 -14.82
N ILE A 15 -26.39 12.54 -14.19
CA ILE A 15 -25.29 13.50 -14.33
C ILE A 15 -24.80 13.55 -15.79
N ASP A 16 -24.65 12.40 -16.44
CA ASP A 16 -24.27 12.30 -17.86
C ASP A 16 -25.27 13.03 -18.78
N THR A 17 -26.56 12.95 -18.47
CA THR A 17 -27.61 13.66 -19.22
C THR A 17 -27.49 15.16 -19.04
N VAL A 18 -27.28 15.65 -17.81
CA VAL A 18 -27.12 17.09 -17.58
C VAL A 18 -25.84 17.63 -18.22
N LEU A 19 -24.74 16.87 -18.19
CA LEU A 19 -23.50 17.21 -18.90
C LEU A 19 -23.69 17.33 -20.42
N LYS A 20 -24.51 16.45 -21.03
CA LYS A 20 -24.87 16.59 -22.45
C LYS A 20 -25.63 17.89 -22.71
N LEU A 21 -26.54 18.29 -21.82
CA LEU A 21 -27.26 19.56 -21.93
C LEU A 21 -26.33 20.79 -21.79
N CYS A 22 -25.18 20.66 -21.11
CA CYS A 22 -24.14 21.70 -21.07
C CYS A 22 -23.45 21.95 -22.42
N LEU A 23 -23.63 21.05 -23.40
CA LEU A 23 -23.08 21.16 -24.77
C LEU A 23 -24.01 21.87 -25.75
N HIS A 24 -25.20 22.30 -25.32
CA HIS A 24 -26.18 23.01 -26.15
C HIS A 24 -26.38 24.45 -25.67
N THR A 25 -26.25 25.41 -26.57
CA THR A 25 -26.28 26.85 -26.26
C THR A 25 -27.57 27.29 -25.56
N GLU A 26 -28.70 26.67 -25.92
CA GLU A 26 -30.03 26.98 -25.41
C GLU A 26 -30.26 26.47 -23.98
N THR A 27 -29.50 25.47 -23.53
CA THR A 27 -29.72 24.81 -22.23
C THR A 27 -28.51 24.88 -21.30
N ALA A 28 -27.36 25.37 -21.76
CA ALA A 28 -26.12 25.26 -21.02
C ALA A 28 -26.16 25.98 -19.66
N SER A 29 -26.64 27.23 -19.61
CA SER A 29 -26.73 28.00 -18.35
C SER A 29 -27.62 27.30 -17.31
N ASP A 30 -28.83 26.91 -17.70
CA ASP A 30 -29.77 26.20 -16.82
C ASP A 30 -29.21 24.85 -16.35
N SER A 31 -28.44 24.16 -17.20
CA SER A 31 -27.80 22.88 -16.86
C SER A 31 -26.68 23.05 -15.85
N PHE A 32 -25.90 24.14 -15.91
CA PHE A 32 -24.92 24.49 -14.89
C PHE A 32 -25.62 24.75 -13.55
N LYS A 33 -26.70 25.53 -13.53
CA LYS A 33 -27.49 25.81 -12.32
C LYS A 33 -28.09 24.53 -11.72
N LEU A 34 -28.57 23.62 -12.57
CA LEU A 34 -29.06 22.30 -12.13
C LEU A 34 -27.94 21.44 -11.53
N LEU A 35 -26.78 21.36 -12.17
CA LEU A 35 -25.61 20.65 -11.63
C LEU A 35 -25.15 21.23 -10.31
N TYR A 36 -25.13 22.56 -10.17
CA TYR A 36 -24.85 23.22 -8.90
C TYR A 36 -25.85 22.82 -7.82
N GLY A 37 -27.16 22.83 -8.12
CA GLY A 37 -28.19 22.40 -7.19
C GLY A 37 -28.00 20.96 -6.71
N LEU A 38 -27.57 20.05 -7.59
CA LEU A 38 -27.21 18.68 -7.23
C LEU A 38 -25.93 18.60 -6.40
N ALA A 39 -24.91 19.41 -6.74
CA ALA A 39 -23.62 19.44 -6.06
C ALA A 39 -23.69 20.06 -4.64
N ASN A 40 -24.61 21.00 -4.43
CA ASN A 40 -24.80 21.71 -3.17
C ASN A 40 -25.99 21.19 -2.35
N GLY A 41 -26.74 20.21 -2.87
CA GLY A 41 -27.86 19.57 -2.19
C GLY A 41 -27.45 18.33 -1.38
N ASP A 42 -28.41 17.75 -0.64
CA ASP A 42 -28.24 16.52 0.14
C ASP A 42 -28.78 15.32 -0.68
N SER A 43 -27.92 14.73 -1.51
CA SER A 43 -28.29 13.61 -2.38
C SER A 43 -27.13 12.62 -2.55
N ASP A 44 -27.44 11.35 -2.86
CA ASP A 44 -26.43 10.33 -3.19
C ASP A 44 -25.53 10.72 -4.39
N LEU A 45 -25.97 11.69 -5.19
CA LEU A 45 -25.26 12.18 -6.36
C LEU A 45 -24.35 13.37 -6.07
N GLN A 46 -24.42 13.95 -4.88
CA GLN A 46 -23.77 15.21 -4.53
C GLN A 46 -22.27 15.21 -4.88
N ASN A 47 -21.54 14.17 -4.46
CA ASN A 47 -20.10 14.07 -4.73
C ASN A 47 -19.78 13.99 -6.23
N SER A 48 -20.57 13.23 -6.98
CA SER A 48 -20.36 13.08 -8.42
C SER A 48 -20.73 14.37 -9.15
N ALA A 49 -21.82 15.02 -8.76
CA ALA A 49 -22.26 16.29 -9.34
C ALA A 49 -21.25 17.42 -9.03
N ASN A 50 -20.68 17.46 -7.84
CA ASN A 50 -19.66 18.43 -7.45
C ASN A 50 -18.40 18.29 -8.33
N ILE A 51 -17.88 17.08 -8.50
CA ILE A 51 -16.72 16.82 -9.36
C ILE A 51 -16.97 17.32 -10.78
N GLU A 52 -18.13 16.97 -11.36
CA GLU A 52 -18.45 17.30 -12.75
C GLU A 52 -18.74 18.81 -12.90
N PHE A 53 -19.50 19.43 -11.99
CA PHE A 53 -19.76 20.87 -11.98
C PHE A 53 -18.47 21.69 -11.90
N VAL A 54 -17.61 21.40 -10.92
CA VAL A 54 -16.32 22.08 -10.74
C VAL A 54 -15.45 21.93 -11.99
N SER A 55 -15.49 20.77 -12.65
CA SER A 55 -14.73 20.53 -13.87
C SER A 55 -15.14 21.41 -15.06
N LEU A 56 -16.37 21.93 -15.10
CA LEU A 56 -16.84 22.79 -16.20
C LEU A 56 -16.12 24.15 -16.24
N PHE A 57 -15.48 24.54 -15.15
CA PHE A 57 -14.80 25.83 -14.99
C PHE A 57 -13.31 25.77 -15.32
N GLN A 58 -12.77 24.61 -15.70
CA GLN A 58 -11.38 24.56 -16.17
C GLN A 58 -11.25 25.16 -17.57
N VAL A 59 -10.12 25.82 -17.85
CA VAL A 59 -9.89 26.51 -19.13
C VAL A 59 -9.94 25.56 -20.33
N TYR A 60 -9.33 24.39 -20.21
CA TYR A 60 -9.27 23.39 -21.30
C TYR A 60 -9.92 22.07 -20.91
N LEU A 61 -10.55 21.41 -21.88
CA LEU A 61 -11.23 20.11 -21.70
C LEU A 61 -12.47 20.16 -20.78
N ALA A 62 -13.13 21.31 -20.68
CA ALA A 62 -14.45 21.40 -20.05
C ALA A 62 -15.54 20.94 -21.04
N GLU A 63 -16.49 20.11 -20.59
CA GLU A 63 -17.60 19.61 -21.40
C GLU A 63 -18.73 20.66 -21.52
N THR A 64 -18.45 21.78 -22.19
CA THR A 64 -19.44 22.84 -22.38
C THR A 64 -19.23 23.66 -23.66
N CYS A 65 -20.32 24.21 -24.19
CA CYS A 65 -20.30 25.21 -25.26
C CYS A 65 -20.13 26.66 -24.74
N LEU A 66 -20.19 26.91 -23.42
CA LEU A 66 -20.05 28.26 -22.86
C LEU A 66 -18.61 28.79 -22.98
N SER A 67 -18.48 30.07 -23.34
CA SER A 67 -17.22 30.82 -23.28
C SER A 67 -16.74 30.98 -21.83
N LEU A 68 -15.48 31.35 -21.63
CA LEU A 68 -14.93 31.59 -20.29
C LEU A 68 -15.72 32.69 -19.55
N GLU A 69 -16.05 33.77 -20.25
CA GLU A 69 -16.92 34.84 -19.74
C GLU A 69 -18.31 34.31 -19.38
N GLY A 70 -18.94 33.54 -20.27
CA GLY A 70 -20.26 32.96 -20.02
C GLY A 70 -20.29 32.04 -18.79
N ARG A 71 -19.21 31.29 -18.54
CA ARG A 71 -19.08 30.48 -17.32
C ARG A 71 -19.03 31.35 -16.06
N LEU A 72 -18.24 32.42 -16.05
CA LEU A 72 -18.18 33.34 -14.90
C LEU A 72 -19.52 34.04 -14.65
N GLN A 73 -20.21 34.42 -15.73
CA GLN A 73 -21.54 35.00 -15.62
C GLN A 73 -22.49 34.03 -14.91
N VAL A 74 -22.53 32.76 -15.33
CA VAL A 74 -23.38 31.74 -14.70
C VAL A 74 -23.01 31.52 -13.23
N LEU A 75 -21.72 31.49 -12.90
CA LEU A 75 -21.29 31.35 -11.50
C LEU A 75 -21.67 32.57 -10.65
N THR A 76 -21.64 33.77 -11.23
CA THR A 76 -22.09 35.00 -10.58
C THR A 76 -23.60 34.97 -10.35
N GLU A 77 -24.39 34.53 -11.32
CA GLU A 77 -25.85 34.34 -11.15
C GLU A 77 -26.15 33.32 -10.05
N ILE A 78 -25.41 32.19 -10.01
CA ILE A 78 -25.53 31.19 -8.94
C ILE A 78 -25.26 31.81 -7.57
N GLU A 79 -24.22 32.64 -7.44
CA GLU A 79 -23.92 33.36 -6.20
C GLU A 79 -24.96 34.41 -5.80
N GLU A 80 -25.62 35.05 -6.75
CA GLU A 80 -26.67 36.02 -6.46
C GLU A 80 -27.97 35.33 -6.02
N GLU A 81 -28.25 34.16 -6.59
CA GLU A 81 -29.42 33.34 -6.30
C GLU A 81 -29.27 32.47 -5.03
N ASN A 82 -28.04 32.26 -4.54
CA ASN A 82 -27.73 31.33 -3.45
C ASN A 82 -26.75 31.93 -2.44
N GLU A 83 -26.71 31.40 -1.22
CA GLU A 83 -25.64 31.78 -0.27
C GLU A 83 -24.28 31.22 -0.73
N MET A 84 -23.20 31.89 -0.32
CA MET A 84 -21.83 31.43 -0.57
C MET A 84 -21.64 30.01 -0.03
N SER A 85 -21.05 29.13 -0.85
CA SER A 85 -20.82 27.72 -0.50
C SER A 85 -19.38 27.30 -0.79
N SER A 86 -18.94 26.20 -0.17
CA SER A 86 -17.63 25.61 -0.47
C SER A 86 -17.53 25.13 -1.92
N VAL A 87 -18.64 24.72 -2.55
CA VAL A 87 -18.71 24.34 -3.96
C VAL A 87 -18.31 25.51 -4.86
N ILE A 88 -18.80 26.72 -4.58
CA ILE A 88 -18.46 27.94 -5.34
C ILE A 88 -16.96 28.26 -5.22
N ILE A 89 -16.40 28.20 -4.01
CA ILE A 89 -14.97 28.48 -3.80
C ILE A 89 -14.08 27.43 -4.48
N ASN A 90 -14.43 26.14 -4.37
CA ASN A 90 -13.74 25.06 -5.08
C ASN A 90 -13.85 25.20 -6.61
N THR A 91 -14.95 25.79 -7.09
CA THR A 91 -15.13 26.09 -8.52
C THR A 91 -14.15 27.17 -8.99
N TYR A 92 -13.97 28.24 -8.22
CA TYR A 92 -12.93 29.23 -8.51
C TYR A 92 -11.51 28.66 -8.38
N GLU A 93 -11.25 27.81 -7.39
CA GLU A 93 -9.98 27.11 -7.25
C GLU A 93 -9.64 26.28 -8.50
N ARG A 94 -10.63 25.55 -9.03
CA ARG A 94 -10.47 24.80 -10.29
C ARG A 94 -10.30 25.71 -11.50
N ALA A 95 -10.97 26.86 -11.51
CA ALA A 95 -10.84 27.86 -12.56
C ALA A 95 -9.42 28.43 -12.65
N LEU A 96 -8.64 28.43 -11.56
CA LEU A 96 -7.22 28.80 -11.54
C LEU A 96 -6.26 27.68 -11.98
N LYS A 97 -6.73 26.52 -12.45
CA LYS A 97 -5.85 25.48 -12.96
C LYS A 97 -5.24 25.90 -14.31
N SER A 98 -3.91 25.84 -14.44
CA SER A 98 -3.19 26.21 -15.68
C SER A 98 -2.49 25.04 -16.38
N ASN A 99 -2.38 23.88 -15.73
CA ASN A 99 -1.74 22.68 -16.29
C ASN A 99 -2.51 21.39 -15.96
N SER A 100 -2.07 20.26 -16.50
CA SER A 100 -2.53 18.91 -16.13
C SER A 100 -4.06 18.72 -16.17
N PHE A 101 -4.70 19.27 -17.20
CA PHE A 101 -6.15 19.16 -17.38
C PHE A 101 -6.57 17.72 -17.63
N THR A 102 -7.68 17.33 -17.01
CA THR A 102 -8.32 16.04 -17.21
C THR A 102 -9.76 16.32 -17.61
N GLY A 103 -10.20 15.73 -18.71
CA GLY A 103 -11.59 15.82 -19.16
C GLY A 103 -11.99 14.55 -19.88
N ARG A 104 -13.29 14.32 -20.01
CA ARG A 104 -13.84 13.29 -20.87
C ARG A 104 -14.15 13.90 -22.24
N ILE A 105 -14.08 13.08 -23.27
CA ILE A 105 -14.59 13.42 -24.61
C ILE A 105 -15.65 12.37 -24.89
N GLN A 106 -16.92 12.75 -24.85
CA GLN A 106 -18.00 11.85 -25.21
C GLN A 106 -17.95 11.54 -26.73
N SER A 107 -17.44 10.36 -27.08
CA SER A 107 -17.44 9.83 -28.44
C SER A 107 -18.85 9.35 -28.81
N GLY A 108 -19.72 10.24 -29.29
CA GLY A 108 -21.06 9.86 -29.73
C GLY A 108 -21.94 10.99 -30.27
N GLU A 109 -21.80 12.21 -29.75
CA GLU A 109 -22.72 13.33 -30.05
C GLU A 109 -22.12 14.40 -30.98
N SER A 110 -21.47 14.00 -32.06
CA SER A 110 -20.80 14.97 -32.95
C SER A 110 -21.75 15.76 -33.87
N LYS A 111 -23.04 15.42 -33.93
CA LYS A 111 -23.95 15.96 -34.97
C LYS A 111 -24.80 17.16 -34.54
N ASN A 112 -25.07 17.37 -33.24
CA ASN A 112 -26.04 18.38 -32.78
C ASN A 112 -25.57 19.26 -31.60
N ARG A 113 -24.30 19.18 -31.18
CA ARG A 113 -23.75 20.01 -30.10
C ARG A 113 -23.28 21.38 -30.59
N GLY A 114 -23.26 22.37 -29.69
CA GLY A 114 -22.60 23.66 -29.92
C GLY A 114 -21.08 23.50 -30.09
N GLU A 115 -20.43 24.51 -30.68
CA GLU A 115 -18.98 24.52 -30.78
C GLU A 115 -18.35 24.58 -29.37
N VAL A 116 -17.44 23.65 -29.09
CA VAL A 116 -16.67 23.66 -27.83
C VAL A 116 -15.80 24.91 -27.83
N SER A 117 -15.91 25.70 -26.76
CA SER A 117 -15.14 26.94 -26.58
C SER A 117 -13.63 26.68 -26.72
N LYS A 118 -12.97 27.50 -27.54
CA LYS A 118 -11.51 27.50 -27.75
C LYS A 118 -10.96 28.88 -27.39
N PRO A 119 -10.70 29.13 -26.10
CA PRO A 119 -10.34 30.47 -25.66
C PRO A 119 -8.95 30.87 -26.16
N ASN A 120 -8.79 32.14 -26.49
CA ASN A 120 -7.52 32.75 -26.84
C ASN A 120 -6.77 33.28 -25.60
N SER A 121 -5.51 33.71 -25.76
CA SER A 121 -4.68 34.14 -24.63
C SER A 121 -5.23 35.35 -23.85
N GLU A 122 -5.91 36.29 -24.53
CA GLU A 122 -6.54 37.44 -23.86
C GLU A 122 -7.75 37.02 -23.03
N GLU A 123 -8.59 36.12 -23.57
CA GLU A 123 -9.73 35.55 -22.84
C GLU A 123 -9.27 34.76 -21.61
N ILE A 124 -8.20 33.97 -21.74
CA ILE A 124 -7.62 33.21 -20.63
C ILE A 124 -7.07 34.15 -19.55
N SER A 125 -6.32 35.19 -19.95
CA SER A 125 -5.78 36.16 -19.00
C SER A 125 -6.89 36.92 -18.27
N SER A 126 -7.92 37.39 -18.99
CA SER A 126 -9.08 38.04 -18.40
C SER A 126 -9.81 37.11 -17.43
N TYR A 127 -10.00 35.85 -17.80
CA TYR A 127 -10.66 34.85 -16.97
C TYR A 127 -9.90 34.63 -15.65
N TYR A 128 -8.58 34.41 -15.71
CA TYR A 128 -7.78 34.23 -14.50
C TYR A 128 -7.78 35.48 -13.62
N ASN A 129 -7.64 36.69 -14.20
CA ASN A 129 -7.69 37.93 -13.43
C ASN A 129 -9.01 38.07 -12.67
N SER A 130 -10.16 37.84 -13.32
CA SER A 130 -11.46 37.91 -12.67
C SER A 130 -11.62 36.86 -11.56
N VAL A 131 -11.12 35.65 -11.76
CA VAL A 131 -11.16 34.59 -10.75
C VAL A 131 -10.26 34.93 -9.54
N ILE A 132 -9.05 35.43 -9.79
CA ILE A 132 -8.12 35.87 -8.73
C ILE A 132 -8.77 37.01 -7.94
N GLU A 133 -9.27 38.05 -8.60
CA GLU A 133 -9.94 39.18 -7.95
C GLU A 133 -11.10 38.73 -7.06
N LYS A 134 -11.90 37.78 -7.55
CA LYS A 134 -13.03 37.24 -6.80
C LYS A 134 -12.61 36.45 -5.57
N LEU A 135 -11.69 35.49 -5.72
CA LEU A 135 -11.12 34.74 -4.60
C LEU A 135 -10.43 35.67 -3.59
N SER A 136 -9.75 36.71 -4.07
CA SER A 136 -9.11 37.73 -3.23
C SER A 136 -10.12 38.48 -2.39
N SER A 137 -11.24 38.90 -2.99
CA SER A 137 -12.32 39.56 -2.26
C SER A 137 -12.91 38.65 -1.19
N ILE A 138 -13.13 37.36 -1.50
CA ILE A 138 -13.62 36.38 -0.52
C ILE A 138 -12.60 36.15 0.60
N ALA A 139 -11.32 35.99 0.25
CA ALA A 139 -10.24 35.83 1.21
C ALA A 139 -10.13 37.03 2.15
N LEU A 140 -10.29 38.26 1.65
CA LEU A 140 -10.14 39.48 2.44
C LEU A 140 -11.41 39.93 3.15
N ASN A 141 -12.60 39.57 2.68
CA ASN A 141 -13.86 40.13 3.21
C ASN A 141 -14.88 39.07 3.65
N GLY A 142 -14.66 37.79 3.35
CA GLY A 142 -15.55 36.70 3.74
C GLY A 142 -15.56 36.44 5.25
N ASN A 143 -16.50 35.59 5.69
CA ASN A 143 -16.46 35.02 7.04
C ASN A 143 -15.22 34.14 7.23
N GLU A 144 -14.87 33.81 8.47
CA GLU A 144 -13.63 33.08 8.80
C GLU A 144 -13.43 31.81 7.95
N THR A 145 -14.45 30.97 7.84
CA THR A 145 -14.42 29.71 7.08
C THR A 145 -14.13 29.93 5.59
N PHE A 146 -14.89 30.82 4.93
CA PHE A 146 -14.76 31.07 3.50
C PHE A 146 -13.54 31.92 3.15
N SER A 147 -13.18 32.85 4.04
CA SER A 147 -11.95 33.64 3.96
C SER A 147 -10.74 32.72 3.93
N LYS A 148 -10.67 31.74 4.85
CA LYS A 148 -9.58 30.76 4.90
C LYS A 148 -9.59 29.84 3.68
N LEU A 149 -10.74 29.29 3.29
CA LEU A 149 -10.85 28.40 2.13
C LEU A 149 -10.43 29.08 0.82
N ALA A 150 -10.83 30.33 0.60
CA ALA A 150 -10.44 31.10 -0.58
C ALA A 150 -8.94 31.41 -0.59
N PHE A 151 -8.37 31.78 0.55
CA PHE A 151 -6.92 31.97 0.68
C PHE A 151 -6.14 30.68 0.39
N ASP A 152 -6.57 29.55 0.96
CA ASP A 152 -5.92 28.26 0.74
C ASP A 152 -6.01 27.80 -0.73
N SER A 153 -7.09 28.17 -1.42
CA SER A 153 -7.30 27.94 -2.85
C SER A 153 -6.35 28.78 -3.73
N ILE A 154 -6.11 30.03 -3.36
CA ILE A 154 -5.09 30.87 -4.03
C ILE A 154 -3.70 30.27 -3.80
N LEU A 155 -3.40 29.89 -2.56
CA LEU A 155 -2.08 29.39 -2.19
C LEU A 155 -1.76 28.03 -2.83
N SER A 156 -2.75 27.14 -2.99
CA SER A 156 -2.58 25.86 -3.70
C SER A 156 -2.32 26.04 -5.20
N ARG A 157 -2.82 27.13 -5.79
CA ARG A 157 -2.66 27.48 -7.21
C ARG A 157 -1.58 28.52 -7.48
N ALA A 158 -0.86 28.96 -6.44
CA ALA A 158 0.13 30.03 -6.56
C ALA A 158 1.18 29.71 -7.63
N TYR A 159 1.82 28.54 -7.57
CA TYR A 159 2.81 28.13 -8.59
C TYR A 159 2.23 28.14 -10.01
N ASP A 160 1.07 27.48 -10.19
CA ASP A 160 0.36 27.39 -11.47
C ASP A 160 0.11 28.78 -12.07
N GLN A 161 -0.28 29.75 -11.24
CA GLN A 161 -0.63 31.11 -11.64
C GLN A 161 0.59 32.03 -11.82
N ILE A 162 1.64 31.87 -11.03
CA ILE A 162 2.89 32.62 -11.19
C ILE A 162 3.57 32.22 -12.49
N SER A 163 3.59 30.92 -12.82
CA SER A 163 4.21 30.40 -14.05
C SER A 163 3.62 30.96 -15.35
N ILE A 164 2.39 31.50 -15.29
CA ILE A 164 1.69 32.10 -16.43
C ILE A 164 1.62 33.64 -16.38
N GLY A 165 2.30 34.26 -15.40
CA GLY A 165 2.48 35.72 -15.35
C GLY A 165 1.63 36.48 -14.33
N ASN A 166 0.83 35.82 -13.48
CA ASN A 166 -0.03 36.48 -12.48
C ASN A 166 0.69 36.77 -11.14
N PHE A 167 2.01 36.97 -11.19
CA PHE A 167 2.89 37.16 -10.04
C PHE A 167 2.40 38.24 -9.06
N ASP A 168 2.20 39.46 -9.55
CA ASP A 168 1.89 40.63 -8.71
C ASP A 168 0.57 40.46 -7.95
N GLN A 169 -0.45 39.89 -8.60
CA GLN A 169 -1.75 39.70 -7.99
C GLN A 169 -1.69 38.64 -6.89
N ILE A 170 -1.03 37.50 -7.15
CA ILE A 170 -0.91 36.41 -6.17
C ILE A 170 -0.15 36.90 -4.93
N ILE A 171 1.01 37.55 -5.11
CA ILE A 171 1.79 38.09 -3.98
C ILE A 171 1.03 39.16 -3.21
N LYS A 172 0.34 40.07 -3.91
CA LYS A 172 -0.45 41.12 -3.26
C LYS A 172 -1.49 40.53 -2.31
N VAL A 173 -2.23 39.53 -2.78
CA VAL A 173 -3.31 38.93 -1.99
C VAL A 173 -2.77 38.14 -0.81
N ILE A 174 -1.66 37.41 -1.02
CA ILE A 174 -0.96 36.71 0.07
C ILE A 174 -0.54 37.71 1.15
N ASN A 175 0.07 38.83 0.76
CA ASN A 175 0.50 39.87 1.68
C ASN A 175 -0.67 40.53 2.41
N GLU A 176 -1.72 40.94 1.70
CA GLU A 176 -2.89 41.61 2.29
C GLU A 176 -3.62 40.69 3.29
N PHE A 177 -3.77 39.40 2.95
CA PHE A 177 -4.39 38.43 3.84
C PHE A 177 -3.58 38.23 5.13
N ILE A 178 -2.27 37.99 5.01
CA ILE A 178 -1.39 37.81 6.18
C ILE A 178 -1.32 39.08 7.02
N GLN A 179 -1.28 40.26 6.39
CA GLN A 179 -1.32 41.53 7.11
C GLN A 179 -2.62 41.71 7.90
N LYS A 180 -3.75 41.29 7.32
CA LYS A 180 -5.06 41.34 8.00
C LYS A 180 -5.11 40.39 9.20
N GLN A 181 -4.57 39.19 9.07
CA GLN A 181 -4.53 38.20 10.17
C GLN A 181 -3.53 38.60 11.26
N GLY A 182 -2.47 39.32 10.91
CA GLY A 182 -1.41 39.72 11.85
C GLY A 182 -0.39 38.61 12.14
N GLU A 183 -0.63 37.40 11.65
CA GLU A 183 0.24 36.23 11.81
C GLU A 183 0.20 35.32 10.57
N ILE A 184 1.16 34.38 10.50
CA ILE A 184 1.18 33.34 9.47
C ILE A 184 0.93 31.99 10.14
N SER A 185 -0.20 31.36 9.80
CA SER A 185 -0.51 30.00 10.26
C SER A 185 0.53 28.99 9.77
N ASN A 186 0.71 27.88 10.50
CA ASN A 186 1.72 26.87 10.15
C ASN A 186 1.53 26.29 8.74
N ASP A 187 0.30 25.98 8.33
CA ASP A 187 0.01 25.47 6.98
C ASP A 187 0.41 26.48 5.88
N THR A 188 0.14 27.76 6.14
CA THR A 188 0.49 28.85 5.23
C THR A 188 2.02 28.95 5.13
N ARG A 189 2.71 28.91 6.28
CA ARG A 189 4.18 28.93 6.34
C ARG A 189 4.78 27.75 5.59
N GLN A 190 4.21 26.56 5.75
CA GLN A 190 4.65 25.35 5.05
C GLN A 190 4.55 25.53 3.54
N LYS A 191 3.36 25.90 3.02
CA LYS A 191 3.14 26.10 1.59
C LYS A 191 4.05 27.19 1.02
N LEU A 192 4.23 28.31 1.73
CA LEU A 192 5.16 29.37 1.32
C LEU A 192 6.61 28.89 1.25
N ARG A 193 7.05 28.05 2.19
CA ARG A 193 8.39 27.46 2.16
C ARG A 193 8.55 26.43 1.04
N GLU A 194 7.52 25.63 0.77
CA GLU A 194 7.51 24.70 -0.35
C GLU A 194 7.63 25.45 -1.68
N LEU A 195 6.87 26.53 -1.87
CA LEU A 195 6.97 27.42 -3.03
C LEU A 195 8.37 28.05 -3.16
N SER A 196 9.09 28.25 -2.05
CA SER A 196 10.45 28.80 -2.05
C SER A 196 11.54 27.76 -2.36
N SER A 197 11.19 26.49 -2.56
CA SER A 197 12.16 25.45 -2.88
C SER A 197 12.61 25.51 -4.34
N ASP A 198 13.80 25.00 -4.61
CA ASP A 198 14.38 24.94 -5.97
C ASP A 198 13.53 24.11 -6.95
N ARG A 199 12.56 23.35 -6.45
CA ARG A 199 11.59 22.58 -7.27
C ARG A 199 10.79 23.46 -8.22
N TYR A 200 10.49 24.70 -7.84
CA TYR A 200 9.46 25.51 -8.50
C TYR A 200 10.02 26.56 -9.47
N GLU A 201 11.32 26.55 -9.82
CA GLU A 201 11.96 27.47 -10.80
C GLU A 201 11.36 28.90 -10.83
N LEU A 202 11.09 29.47 -9.65
CA LEU A 202 10.41 30.75 -9.51
C LEU A 202 11.36 31.93 -9.71
N ASP A 203 10.80 33.06 -10.12
CA ASP A 203 11.56 34.30 -10.26
C ASP A 203 12.13 34.77 -8.91
N LYS A 204 13.29 35.42 -8.96
CA LYS A 204 14.02 35.89 -7.77
C LYS A 204 13.19 36.87 -6.95
N ASP A 205 12.46 37.76 -7.61
CA ASP A 205 11.63 38.77 -6.95
C ASP A 205 10.50 38.12 -6.10
N PHE A 206 9.93 36.99 -6.57
CA PHE A 206 8.97 36.21 -5.80
C PHE A 206 9.59 35.52 -4.60
N LEU A 207 10.75 34.89 -4.81
CA LEU A 207 11.49 34.23 -3.73
C LEU A 207 11.90 35.23 -2.64
N GLU A 208 12.31 36.44 -3.02
CA GLU A 208 12.62 37.53 -2.09
C GLU A 208 11.37 38.03 -1.35
N ALA A 209 10.23 38.18 -2.04
CA ALA A 209 8.97 38.57 -1.41
C ALA A 209 8.51 37.54 -0.36
N ILE A 210 8.56 36.24 -0.67
CA ILE A 210 8.22 35.20 0.32
C ILE A 210 9.21 35.22 1.48
N LYS A 211 10.52 35.31 1.22
CA LYS A 211 11.54 35.34 2.29
C LYS A 211 11.31 36.52 3.23
N ALA A 212 11.05 37.71 2.68
CA ALA A 212 10.74 38.90 3.48
C ALA A 212 9.49 38.70 4.35
N LEU A 213 8.46 38.06 3.81
CA LEU A 213 7.22 37.76 4.52
C LEU A 213 7.44 36.75 5.66
N LEU A 214 8.18 35.68 5.40
CA LEU A 214 8.50 34.66 6.38
C LEU A 214 9.37 35.18 7.53
N GLU A 215 10.28 36.11 7.25
CA GLU A 215 11.12 36.75 8.27
C GLU A 215 10.33 37.76 9.11
N LYS A 216 9.45 38.55 8.47
CA LYS A 216 8.61 39.55 9.17
C LYS A 216 7.69 38.91 10.20
N TYR A 217 7.14 37.75 9.89
CA TYR A 217 6.25 36.99 10.78
C TYR A 217 6.95 35.72 11.26
N LYS A 218 8.21 35.82 11.68
CA LYS A 218 8.91 34.65 12.22
C LYS A 218 8.31 34.25 13.59
N PRO A 219 8.25 32.94 13.90
CA PRO A 219 7.88 32.46 15.22
C PRO A 219 8.77 33.08 16.31
N GLU A 220 8.17 33.60 17.38
CA GLU A 220 8.91 34.22 18.48
C GLU A 220 8.94 33.33 19.72
N SER A 221 7.79 32.76 20.10
CA SER A 221 7.71 31.88 21.27
C SER A 221 8.38 30.54 21.02
N ILE A 222 8.86 29.90 22.09
CA ILE A 222 9.47 28.56 22.02
C ILE A 222 8.50 27.56 21.36
N GLU A 223 7.22 27.63 21.74
CA GLU A 223 6.17 26.76 21.22
C GLU A 223 5.97 26.95 19.71
N GLU A 224 5.86 28.20 19.24
CA GLU A 224 5.71 28.49 17.81
C GLU A 224 6.94 28.06 17.01
N GLN A 225 8.14 28.30 17.54
CA GLN A 225 9.39 27.89 16.90
C GLN A 225 9.46 26.36 16.76
N LEU A 226 9.23 25.63 17.86
CA LEU A 226 9.19 24.17 17.81
C LEU A 226 8.11 23.67 16.85
N THR A 227 6.93 24.29 16.86
CA THR A 227 5.85 23.87 15.97
C THR A 227 6.22 24.08 14.49
N ALA A 228 6.75 25.25 14.14
CA ALA A 228 7.04 25.63 12.76
C ALA A 228 8.30 24.96 12.17
N PHE A 229 9.27 24.61 13.02
CA PHE A 229 10.58 24.11 12.57
C PHE A 229 10.84 22.63 12.91
N VAL A 230 10.11 22.05 13.88
CA VAL A 230 10.37 20.70 14.40
C VAL A 230 9.14 19.79 14.28
N VAL A 231 7.99 20.21 14.81
CA VAL A 231 6.78 19.38 14.87
C VAL A 231 6.12 19.28 13.49
N LEU A 232 5.81 20.42 12.86
CA LEU A 232 5.12 20.52 11.56
C LEU A 232 5.92 21.27 10.46
N PRO A 233 7.24 21.07 10.30
CA PRO A 233 7.97 21.70 9.20
C PRO A 233 7.49 21.17 7.84
N ALA A 234 7.68 21.99 6.81
CA ALA A 234 7.49 21.60 5.42
C ALA A 234 8.38 20.41 5.01
N TRP A 235 7.94 19.58 4.07
CA TRP A 235 8.76 18.49 3.52
C TRP A 235 9.69 19.03 2.42
N ILE A 236 10.83 19.60 2.83
CA ILE A 236 11.81 20.20 1.93
C ILE A 236 13.01 19.26 1.80
N ASN A 237 13.27 18.83 0.57
CA ASN A 237 14.47 18.06 0.24
C ASN A 237 15.23 18.78 -0.87
N ASP A 238 16.54 18.92 -0.68
CA ASP A 238 17.47 19.41 -1.69
C ASP A 238 18.34 18.27 -2.21
N ARG A 239 19.15 18.55 -3.23
CA ARG A 239 20.23 17.68 -3.66
C ARG A 239 21.57 18.29 -3.32
N ASP A 240 22.46 17.50 -2.74
CA ASP A 240 23.85 17.91 -2.54
C ASP A 240 24.60 18.03 -3.88
N GLY A 241 25.83 18.55 -3.85
CA GLY A 241 26.68 18.66 -5.04
C GLY A 241 27.04 17.31 -5.71
N GLN A 242 26.66 16.18 -5.12
CA GLN A 242 26.85 14.81 -5.61
C GLN A 242 25.53 14.17 -6.07
N GLY A 243 24.41 14.89 -5.96
CA GLY A 243 23.07 14.43 -6.34
C GLY A 243 22.31 13.64 -5.26
N ASN A 244 22.84 13.50 -4.03
CA ASN A 244 22.15 12.83 -2.93
C ASN A 244 21.08 13.74 -2.32
N TYR A 245 19.98 13.16 -1.86
CA TYR A 245 18.92 13.91 -1.18
C TYR A 245 19.36 14.37 0.22
N ILE A 246 19.22 15.66 0.50
CA ILE A 246 19.35 16.25 1.84
C ILE A 246 17.97 16.64 2.33
N ASN A 247 17.58 16.17 3.53
CA ASN A 247 16.38 16.66 4.21
C ASN A 247 16.69 17.98 4.93
N VAL A 248 16.36 19.09 4.27
CA VAL A 248 16.64 20.45 4.77
C VAL A 248 15.92 20.73 6.08
N SER A 249 14.71 20.19 6.25
CA SER A 249 13.93 20.37 7.47
C SER A 249 14.54 19.63 8.66
N SER A 250 15.16 18.47 8.44
CA SER A 250 15.91 17.74 9.48
C SER A 250 17.11 18.54 9.95
N GLU A 251 17.89 19.13 9.04
CA GLU A 251 19.07 19.94 9.40
C GLU A 251 18.67 21.19 10.19
N LYS A 252 17.61 21.90 9.78
CA LYS A 252 17.09 23.05 10.55
C LYS A 252 16.61 22.67 11.95
N ALA A 253 15.97 21.50 12.10
CA ALA A 253 15.56 21.01 13.41
C ALA A 253 16.78 20.71 14.30
N LYS A 254 17.86 20.14 13.74
CA LYS A 254 19.12 19.92 14.47
C LYS A 254 19.81 21.23 14.86
N GLU A 255 19.83 22.22 13.97
CA GLU A 255 20.37 23.56 14.26
C GLU A 255 19.59 24.23 15.40
N LEU A 256 18.26 24.17 15.39
CA LEU A 256 17.44 24.71 16.47
C LEU A 256 17.70 24.00 17.80
N ALA A 257 17.87 22.67 17.79
CA ALA A 257 18.23 21.90 18.98
C ALA A 257 19.58 22.35 19.57
N GLN A 258 20.57 22.65 18.71
CA GLN A 258 21.87 23.16 19.14
C GLN A 258 21.73 24.52 19.83
N ILE A 259 20.98 25.45 19.23
CA ILE A 259 20.73 26.78 19.82
C ILE A 259 20.04 26.63 21.17
N TYR A 260 18.97 25.85 21.26
CA TYR A 260 18.20 25.68 22.49
C TYR A 260 19.02 25.05 23.62
N PHE A 261 19.92 24.13 23.27
CA PHE A 261 20.84 23.54 24.22
C PHE A 261 21.86 24.57 24.74
N ASP A 262 22.49 25.33 23.84
CA ASP A 262 23.52 26.31 24.19
C ASP A 262 22.95 27.48 25.01
N GLU A 263 21.70 27.87 24.75
CA GLU A 263 20.99 28.95 25.46
C GLU A 263 20.30 28.50 26.75
N SER A 264 20.35 27.20 27.09
CA SER A 264 19.70 26.63 28.29
C SER A 264 18.20 26.96 28.39
N VAL A 265 17.48 26.78 27.27
CA VAL A 265 16.05 27.07 27.16
C VAL A 265 15.23 26.29 28.20
N ASN A 266 14.18 26.92 28.73
CA ASN A 266 13.25 26.28 29.66
C ASN A 266 12.38 25.25 28.92
N TRP A 267 12.79 23.99 28.94
CA TRP A 267 12.09 22.88 28.29
C TRP A 267 10.60 22.79 28.61
N LYS A 268 10.18 23.22 29.80
CA LYS A 268 8.76 23.18 30.21
C LYS A 268 7.85 24.00 29.29
N GLU A 269 8.38 25.06 28.66
CA GLU A 269 7.60 25.98 27.81
C GLU A 269 7.32 25.40 26.40
N GLY A 270 7.95 24.30 26.01
CA GLY A 270 7.79 23.72 24.67
C GLY A 270 7.72 22.19 24.60
N LEU A 271 7.94 21.49 25.71
CA LEU A 271 8.01 20.03 25.68
C LEU A 271 6.65 19.38 25.37
N GLU A 272 5.53 20.00 25.76
CA GLU A 272 4.19 19.46 25.48
C GLU A 272 3.95 19.30 23.97
N VAL A 273 4.33 20.28 23.14
CA VAL A 273 4.14 20.20 21.68
C VAL A 273 5.04 19.16 21.00
N LEU A 274 6.13 18.75 21.65
CA LEU A 274 7.03 17.69 21.15
C LEU A 274 6.55 16.28 21.51
N LEU A 275 5.53 16.18 22.36
CA LEU A 275 5.03 14.93 22.92
C LEU A 275 3.60 14.57 22.46
N LYS A 276 2.97 15.38 21.60
CA LYS A 276 1.58 15.14 21.14
C LYS A 276 1.38 15.33 19.63
N GLY A 277 0.45 14.57 19.05
CA GLY A 277 0.03 14.71 17.65
C GLY A 277 1.09 14.29 16.62
N GLU A 278 0.99 14.85 15.42
CA GLU A 278 1.94 14.61 14.33
C GLU A 278 3.33 15.18 14.68
N GLN A 279 4.39 14.41 14.41
CA GLN A 279 5.77 14.83 14.68
C GLN A 279 6.65 14.49 13.47
N ARG A 280 7.15 15.51 12.76
CA ARG A 280 7.92 15.30 11.52
C ARG A 280 9.42 15.27 11.73
N GLN A 281 9.98 16.21 12.50
CA GLN A 281 11.44 16.33 12.71
C GLN A 281 11.85 16.29 14.19
N THR A 282 10.91 15.97 15.07
CA THR A 282 11.13 15.90 16.53
C THR A 282 12.17 14.88 16.93
N TYR A 283 12.24 13.74 16.24
CA TYR A 283 13.29 12.75 16.45
C TYR A 283 14.68 13.34 16.14
N SER A 284 14.83 14.00 14.99
CA SER A 284 16.09 14.65 14.58
C SER A 284 16.52 15.73 15.57
N PHE A 285 15.57 16.53 16.05
CA PHE A 285 15.78 17.56 17.07
C PHE A 285 16.26 16.95 18.39
N SER A 286 15.51 15.99 18.93
CA SER A 286 15.81 15.43 20.26
C SER A 286 17.04 14.54 20.28
N GLN A 287 17.44 13.97 19.13
CA GLN A 287 18.72 13.31 18.98
C GLN A 287 19.89 14.22 19.34
N VAL A 288 19.89 15.47 18.86
CA VAL A 288 20.95 16.44 19.19
C VAL A 288 20.90 16.80 20.67
N VAL A 289 19.70 16.96 21.24
CA VAL A 289 19.52 17.22 22.68
C VAL A 289 20.13 16.09 23.51
N GLY A 290 19.86 14.83 23.14
CA GLY A 290 20.38 13.66 23.83
C GLY A 290 21.91 13.53 23.72
N GLU A 291 22.46 13.78 22.53
CA GLU A 291 23.91 13.72 22.27
C GLU A 291 24.69 14.77 23.07
N LYS A 292 24.11 15.96 23.26
CA LYS A 292 24.74 17.07 23.99
C LYS A 292 24.52 17.00 25.49
N GLY A 293 23.38 16.45 25.92
CA GLY A 293 23.00 16.29 27.32
C GLY A 293 23.92 15.32 28.07
N LYS A 294 24.21 15.64 29.34
CA LYS A 294 24.80 14.68 30.28
C LYS A 294 23.72 13.74 30.81
N SER A 295 24.10 12.58 31.34
CA SER A 295 23.14 11.60 31.88
C SER A 295 22.21 12.23 32.93
N ASP A 296 22.72 13.06 33.86
CA ASP A 296 21.88 13.74 34.86
C ASP A 296 20.85 14.70 34.25
N SER A 297 21.22 15.48 33.24
CA SER A 297 20.28 16.39 32.56
C SER A 297 19.25 15.64 31.74
N ASN A 298 19.65 14.53 31.12
CA ASN A 298 18.74 13.67 30.36
C ASN A 298 17.75 12.95 31.29
N ILE A 299 18.19 12.55 32.50
CA ILE A 299 17.31 12.00 33.55
C ILE A 299 16.26 13.03 33.98
N VAL A 300 16.67 14.27 34.25
CA VAL A 300 15.71 15.34 34.60
C VAL A 300 14.71 15.58 33.47
N LEU A 301 15.17 15.54 32.22
CA LEU A 301 14.32 15.73 31.05
C LEU A 301 13.32 14.58 30.85
N ILE A 302 13.76 13.32 30.99
CA ILE A 302 12.83 12.17 30.87
C ILE A 302 11.81 12.13 32.00
N ASP A 303 12.19 12.57 33.21
CA ASP A 303 11.25 12.71 34.33
C ASP A 303 10.16 13.74 34.01
N LEU A 304 10.55 14.88 33.41
CA LEU A 304 9.59 15.88 32.95
C LEU A 304 8.70 15.35 31.82
N VAL A 305 9.27 14.61 30.85
CA VAL A 305 8.48 13.97 29.79
C VAL A 305 7.44 13.01 30.37
N PHE A 306 7.83 12.17 31.32
CA PHE A 306 6.92 11.24 32.00
C PHE A 306 5.77 12.00 32.69
N ASP A 307 6.07 13.11 33.35
CA ASP A 307 5.06 13.95 33.99
C ASP A 307 4.08 14.57 33.00
N ILE A 308 4.56 15.04 31.84
CA ILE A 308 3.71 15.62 30.79
C ILE A 308 2.90 14.54 30.05
N PHE A 309 3.46 13.36 29.77
CA PHE A 309 2.69 12.31 29.12
C PHE A 309 1.44 11.91 29.92
N LYS A 310 1.52 11.91 31.26
CA LYS A 310 0.35 11.64 32.11
C LYS A 310 -0.77 12.67 31.96
N THR A 311 -0.50 13.85 31.40
CA THR A 311 -1.52 14.89 31.15
C THR A 311 -2.05 14.88 29.73
N ILE A 312 -1.43 14.13 28.81
CA ILE A 312 -1.82 14.02 27.39
C ILE A 312 -2.65 12.74 27.21
N PRO A 313 -3.82 12.78 26.53
CA PRO A 313 -4.57 11.57 26.18
C PRO A 313 -3.70 10.55 25.46
N THR A 314 -3.81 9.26 25.80
CA THR A 314 -2.91 8.21 25.30
C THR A 314 -2.85 8.14 23.77
N GLU A 315 -3.98 8.38 23.10
CA GLU A 315 -4.14 8.42 21.65
C GLU A 315 -3.44 9.62 20.97
N GLU A 316 -3.19 10.69 21.72
CA GLU A 316 -2.49 11.88 21.23
C GLU A 316 -0.99 11.83 21.50
N GLN A 317 -0.51 10.98 22.42
CA GLN A 317 0.90 10.91 22.79
C GLN A 317 1.80 10.47 21.63
N ASN A 318 2.98 11.08 21.52
CA ASN A 318 3.98 10.76 20.50
C ASN A 318 5.36 10.49 21.12
N SER A 319 5.99 9.38 20.70
CA SER A 319 7.29 8.92 21.20
C SER A 319 8.50 9.50 20.46
N ALA A 320 8.31 10.33 19.43
CA ALA A 320 9.40 10.81 18.59
C ALA A 320 10.48 11.54 19.39
N PHE A 321 10.09 12.42 20.32
CA PHE A 321 11.02 13.14 21.18
C PHE A 321 11.84 12.18 22.03
N VAL A 322 11.19 11.28 22.77
CA VAL A 322 11.87 10.31 23.65
C VAL A 322 12.79 9.39 22.85
N SER A 323 12.31 8.90 21.71
CA SER A 323 13.08 8.03 20.82
C SER A 323 14.37 8.69 20.35
N GLY A 324 14.31 9.95 19.92
CA GLY A 324 15.50 10.69 19.50
C GLY A 324 16.42 10.99 20.68
N LEU A 325 15.88 11.42 21.83
CA LEU A 325 16.65 11.70 23.04
C LEU A 325 17.49 10.48 23.48
N ILE A 326 16.86 9.31 23.54
CA ILE A 326 17.49 8.05 23.91
C ILE A 326 18.56 7.64 22.89
N TYR A 327 18.22 7.70 21.61
CA TYR A 327 19.16 7.37 20.53
C TYR A 327 20.40 8.28 20.51
N GLY A 328 20.21 9.59 20.75
CA GLY A 328 21.28 10.57 20.81
C GLY A 328 22.20 10.37 22.00
N ALA A 329 21.64 10.05 23.18
CA ALA A 329 22.41 9.89 24.42
C ALA A 329 23.41 8.72 24.38
N LYS A 330 23.08 7.64 23.64
CA LYS A 330 23.92 6.42 23.53
C LYS A 330 24.40 5.89 24.89
N ASP A 331 23.51 5.94 25.87
CA ASP A 331 23.76 5.53 27.26
C ASP A 331 22.72 4.49 27.66
N ASP A 332 23.16 3.23 27.77
CA ASP A 332 22.30 2.10 28.13
C ASP A 332 21.75 2.20 29.56
N ALA A 333 22.49 2.80 30.50
CA ALA A 333 22.00 2.96 31.87
C ALA A 333 20.86 3.99 31.93
N PHE A 334 21.02 5.11 31.22
CA PHE A 334 19.96 6.09 31.02
C PHE A 334 18.76 5.48 30.27
N THR A 335 19.02 4.65 29.25
CA THR A 335 17.96 3.98 28.48
C THR A 335 17.14 3.03 29.36
N ARG A 336 17.80 2.18 30.17
CA ARG A 336 17.13 1.30 31.14
C ARG A 336 16.33 2.06 32.18
N TYR A 337 16.88 3.15 32.71
CA TYR A 337 16.15 4.05 33.62
C TYR A 337 14.87 4.59 32.97
N SER A 338 14.97 5.04 31.71
CA SER A 338 13.85 5.59 30.96
C SER A 338 12.77 4.55 30.67
N ILE A 339 13.19 3.31 30.34
CA ILE A 339 12.28 2.16 30.22
C ILE A 339 11.54 1.95 31.55
N ASP A 340 12.27 1.78 32.65
CA ASP A 340 11.69 1.52 33.98
C ASP A 340 10.71 2.61 34.41
N LYS A 341 11.04 3.87 34.12
CA LYS A 341 10.17 5.02 34.39
C LYS A 341 8.88 4.99 33.58
N LEU A 342 8.97 4.75 32.27
CA LEU A 342 7.81 4.79 31.38
C LEU A 342 6.90 3.57 31.54
N ILE A 343 7.45 2.40 31.84
CA ILE A 343 6.64 1.19 32.07
C ILE A 343 5.97 1.16 33.45
N SER A 344 6.30 2.08 34.36
CA SER A 344 5.69 2.14 35.69
C SER A 344 4.26 2.71 35.68
N SER A 345 3.73 3.13 34.52
CA SER A 345 2.37 3.63 34.35
C SER A 345 1.73 3.06 33.09
N ASN A 346 0.48 2.62 33.22
CA ASN A 346 -0.33 2.16 32.09
C ASN A 346 -0.63 3.26 31.05
N LEU A 347 -0.40 4.53 31.37
CA LEU A 347 -0.56 5.65 30.44
C LEU A 347 0.65 5.83 29.52
N THR A 348 1.82 5.28 29.87
CA THR A 348 3.09 5.54 29.18
C THR A 348 3.86 4.27 28.80
N GLU A 349 3.38 3.11 29.22
CA GLU A 349 4.08 1.83 29.09
C GLU A 349 4.46 1.46 27.65
N VAL A 350 3.62 1.82 26.67
CA VAL A 350 3.90 1.59 25.24
C VAL A 350 5.19 2.29 24.80
N HIS A 351 5.44 3.50 25.32
CA HIS A 351 6.65 4.25 25.01
C HIS A 351 7.87 3.59 25.63
N GLY A 352 7.76 3.10 26.87
CA GLY A 352 8.82 2.35 27.54
C GLY A 352 9.19 1.06 26.80
N ILE A 353 8.20 0.26 26.38
CA ILE A 353 8.42 -0.96 25.59
C ILE A 353 9.16 -0.65 24.28
N ARG A 354 8.78 0.43 23.60
CA ARG A 354 9.42 0.86 22.34
C ARG A 354 10.90 1.17 22.50
N LEU A 355 11.35 1.61 23.68
CA LEU A 355 12.74 1.97 23.91
C LEU A 355 13.71 0.78 24.01
N ILE A 356 13.22 -0.44 24.20
CA ILE A 356 14.09 -1.64 24.27
C ILE A 356 15.00 -1.77 23.05
N ARG A 357 14.53 -1.35 21.86
CA ARG A 357 15.31 -1.41 20.61
C ARG A 357 16.59 -0.57 20.61
N TYR A 358 16.73 0.38 21.54
CA TYR A 358 17.89 1.26 21.61
C TYR A 358 18.99 0.73 22.53
N LEU A 359 18.74 -0.35 23.27
CA LEU A 359 19.76 -1.01 24.09
C LEU A 359 20.73 -1.79 23.21
N ASN A 360 22.02 -1.76 23.56
CA ASN A 360 23.04 -2.54 22.88
C ASN A 360 24.19 -2.92 23.84
N PRO A 361 24.12 -4.07 24.54
CA PRO A 361 23.20 -5.20 24.35
C PRO A 361 21.78 -5.02 24.89
N ILE A 362 20.81 -5.70 24.26
CA ILE A 362 19.57 -6.11 24.93
C ILE A 362 19.86 -7.34 25.80
N GLU A 363 19.52 -7.28 27.08
CA GLU A 363 19.64 -8.40 28.02
C GLU A 363 18.30 -9.11 28.23
N TYR A 364 18.33 -10.37 28.65
CA TYR A 364 17.11 -11.14 28.90
C TYR A 364 16.25 -10.50 30.02
N GLU A 365 16.89 -9.92 31.03
CA GLU A 365 16.21 -9.20 32.12
C GLU A 365 15.43 -7.97 31.62
N ASP A 366 15.92 -7.28 30.58
CA ASP A 366 15.20 -6.16 29.96
C ASP A 366 13.86 -6.62 29.37
N LEU A 367 13.82 -7.83 28.79
CA LEU A 367 12.61 -8.43 28.23
C LEU A 367 11.66 -8.96 29.32
N LEU A 368 12.20 -9.45 30.45
CA LEU A 368 11.39 -9.91 31.58
C LEU A 368 10.59 -8.78 32.23
N LYS A 369 11.13 -7.56 32.27
CA LYS A 369 10.44 -6.37 32.80
C LYS A 369 9.12 -6.08 32.08
N ILE A 370 9.08 -6.32 30.77
CA ILE A 370 7.89 -6.03 29.94
C ILE A 370 6.98 -7.24 29.72
N LYS A 371 7.38 -8.44 30.17
CA LYS A 371 6.65 -9.69 29.92
C LYS A 371 5.17 -9.61 30.31
N ASN A 372 4.86 -9.13 31.51
CA ASN A 372 3.47 -9.05 31.98
C ASN A 372 2.65 -8.01 31.20
N LEU A 373 3.30 -6.97 30.68
CA LEU A 373 2.66 -5.95 29.85
C LEU A 373 2.30 -6.52 28.49
N LEU A 374 3.19 -7.31 27.87
CA LEU A 374 2.90 -7.99 26.60
C LEU A 374 1.80 -9.05 26.75
N ILE A 375 1.70 -9.72 27.90
CA ILE A 375 0.59 -10.64 28.20
C ILE A 375 -0.74 -9.87 28.30
N THR A 376 -0.72 -8.72 28.97
CA THR A 376 -1.92 -7.89 29.18
C THR A 376 -2.37 -7.20 27.89
N THR A 377 -1.41 -6.76 27.07
CA THR A 377 -1.64 -6.02 25.84
C THR A 377 -0.75 -6.57 24.71
N PRO A 378 -1.17 -7.68 24.06
CA PRO A 378 -0.39 -8.36 23.02
C PRO A 378 0.00 -7.48 21.82
N ASP A 379 -0.79 -6.46 21.50
CA ASP A 379 -0.54 -5.55 20.37
C ASP A 379 0.78 -4.78 20.51
N TYR A 380 1.31 -4.65 21.74
CA TYR A 380 2.62 -4.03 21.97
C TYR A 380 3.79 -4.82 21.39
N LEU A 381 3.61 -6.08 20.99
CA LEU A 381 4.65 -6.86 20.30
C LEU A 381 5.16 -6.15 19.03
N ARG A 382 4.35 -5.31 18.37
CA ARG A 382 4.79 -4.44 17.25
C ARG A 382 5.95 -3.54 17.59
N ASN A 383 6.09 -3.16 18.85
CA ASN A 383 7.20 -2.34 19.30
C ASN A 383 8.52 -3.12 19.44
N LEU A 384 8.49 -4.44 19.29
CA LEU A 384 9.65 -5.34 19.39
C LEU A 384 10.04 -5.96 18.04
N GLU A 385 9.47 -5.50 16.92
CA GLU A 385 9.94 -5.91 15.59
C GLU A 385 11.39 -5.49 15.34
N TYR A 386 12.14 -6.33 14.61
CA TYR A 386 13.52 -6.10 14.18
C TYR A 386 14.56 -5.92 15.31
N LEU A 387 14.29 -6.41 16.52
CA LEU A 387 15.27 -6.36 17.61
C LEU A 387 16.54 -7.17 17.32
N ASP A 388 17.67 -6.68 17.83
CA ASP A 388 18.90 -7.45 17.83
C ASP A 388 19.05 -8.30 19.10
N LEU A 389 18.68 -9.57 18.99
CA LEU A 389 18.66 -10.52 20.12
C LEU A 389 19.81 -11.54 20.06
N THR A 390 20.83 -11.31 19.22
CA THR A 390 21.96 -12.25 19.07
C THR A 390 22.77 -12.42 20.35
N ASN A 391 22.77 -11.41 21.23
CA ASN A 391 23.48 -11.46 22.51
C ASN A 391 22.84 -12.41 23.53
N LEU A 392 21.58 -12.84 23.33
CA LEU A 392 20.94 -13.82 24.20
C LEU A 392 21.57 -15.20 24.02
N THR A 393 21.82 -15.89 25.12
CA THR A 393 22.25 -17.31 25.10
C THR A 393 21.15 -18.21 24.54
N ASN A 394 21.49 -19.42 24.09
CA ASN A 394 20.49 -20.39 23.62
C ASN A 394 19.44 -20.71 24.69
N LYS A 395 19.84 -20.75 25.97
CA LYS A 395 18.90 -20.98 27.08
C LYS A 395 17.92 -19.82 27.24
N GLU A 396 18.39 -18.58 27.19
CA GLU A 396 17.53 -17.39 27.28
C GLU A 396 16.63 -17.27 26.07
N THR A 397 17.13 -17.56 24.86
CA THR A 397 16.30 -17.61 23.64
C THR A 397 15.17 -18.64 23.77
N ILE A 398 15.47 -19.86 24.25
CA ILE A 398 14.44 -20.90 24.47
C ILE A 398 13.41 -20.42 25.50
N GLN A 399 13.84 -19.78 26.58
CA GLN A 399 12.93 -19.26 27.59
C GLN A 399 12.06 -18.13 27.04
N LEU A 400 12.65 -17.17 26.31
CA LEU A 400 11.97 -16.08 25.62
C LEU A 400 10.87 -16.60 24.70
N VAL A 401 11.24 -17.46 23.76
CA VAL A 401 10.33 -18.11 22.82
C VAL A 401 9.23 -18.88 23.55
N GLY A 402 9.60 -19.56 24.64
CA GLY A 402 8.67 -20.37 25.44
C GLY A 402 7.52 -19.58 26.07
N TRP A 403 7.70 -18.30 26.40
CA TRP A 403 6.59 -17.46 26.88
C TRP A 403 6.01 -16.54 25.80
N ILE A 404 6.78 -16.14 24.79
CA ILE A 404 6.26 -15.37 23.65
C ILE A 404 5.24 -16.20 22.86
N LYS A 405 5.46 -17.51 22.68
CA LYS A 405 4.54 -18.37 21.90
C LYS A 405 3.12 -18.41 22.46
N GLU A 406 2.96 -18.18 23.77
CA GLU A 406 1.67 -18.13 24.46
C GLU A 406 0.93 -16.80 24.23
N ILE A 407 1.67 -15.74 23.85
CA ILE A 407 1.12 -14.43 23.50
C ILE A 407 0.86 -14.36 21.99
N ASN A 408 1.88 -14.68 21.20
CA ASN A 408 1.83 -14.69 19.75
C ASN A 408 2.81 -15.72 19.17
N TYR A 409 2.24 -16.77 18.57
CA TYR A 409 2.99 -17.90 18.03
C TYR A 409 3.92 -17.51 16.88
N SER A 410 3.43 -16.68 15.97
CA SER A 410 4.14 -16.17 14.81
C SER A 410 5.38 -15.36 15.19
N PHE A 411 5.24 -14.49 16.19
CA PHE A 411 6.34 -13.69 16.68
C PHE A 411 7.44 -14.54 17.34
N ALA A 412 7.07 -15.64 18.01
CA ALA A 412 8.04 -16.59 18.57
C ALA A 412 8.92 -17.23 17.47
N LEU A 413 8.32 -17.61 16.33
CA LEU A 413 9.04 -18.12 15.17
C LEU A 413 9.91 -17.03 14.53
N GLU A 414 9.44 -15.78 14.48
CA GLU A 414 10.18 -14.65 13.95
C GLU A 414 11.45 -14.35 14.76
N ILE A 415 11.38 -14.40 16.10
CA ILE A 415 12.57 -14.27 16.96
C ILE A 415 13.62 -15.34 16.62
N LEU A 416 13.19 -16.59 16.44
CA LEU A 416 14.09 -17.70 16.10
C LEU A 416 14.72 -17.49 14.72
N TYR A 417 13.92 -17.07 13.74
CA TYR A 417 14.41 -16.76 12.40
C TYR A 417 15.44 -15.63 12.41
N GLU A 418 15.15 -14.49 13.06
CA GLU A 418 16.07 -13.34 13.08
C GLU A 418 17.39 -13.65 13.77
N ILE A 419 17.37 -14.45 14.85
CA ILE A 419 18.59 -14.93 15.49
C ILE A 419 19.40 -15.81 14.52
N LEU A 420 18.76 -16.75 13.84
CA LEU A 420 19.44 -17.66 12.91
C LEU A 420 19.93 -16.98 11.63
N ARG A 421 19.25 -15.92 11.19
CA ARG A 421 19.65 -15.11 10.04
C ARG A 421 20.98 -14.40 10.29
N LYS A 422 21.21 -13.98 11.54
CA LYS A 422 22.45 -13.32 11.98
C LYS A 422 23.53 -14.29 12.47
N ASP A 423 23.12 -15.43 13.04
CA ASP A 423 24.02 -16.46 13.58
C ASP A 423 23.52 -17.88 13.25
N ILE A 424 23.95 -18.38 12.08
CA ILE A 424 23.48 -19.64 11.51
C ILE A 424 23.88 -20.87 12.33
N ASP A 425 25.00 -20.80 13.04
CA ASP A 425 25.58 -21.92 13.80
C ASP A 425 24.74 -22.28 15.03
N ARG A 426 23.91 -21.34 15.50
CA ARG A 426 22.97 -21.57 16.60
C ARG A 426 21.88 -22.58 16.27
N TRP A 427 21.68 -22.93 15.00
CA TRP A 427 20.72 -23.94 14.56
C TRP A 427 20.82 -25.23 15.39
N ASN A 428 22.02 -25.76 15.59
CA ASN A 428 22.20 -27.03 16.29
C ASN A 428 21.68 -27.03 17.74
N ASN A 429 21.68 -25.88 18.39
CA ASN A 429 21.22 -25.72 19.77
C ASN A 429 19.73 -25.33 19.85
N LEU A 430 19.18 -24.74 18.79
CA LEU A 430 17.81 -24.23 18.76
C LEU A 430 16.85 -25.13 17.97
N LYS A 431 17.34 -26.07 17.16
CA LYS A 431 16.49 -26.92 16.31
C LYS A 431 15.46 -27.74 17.08
N GLY A 432 15.74 -28.09 18.35
CA GLY A 432 14.79 -28.78 19.21
C GLY A 432 13.51 -27.96 19.44
N ILE A 433 13.65 -26.70 19.87
CA ILE A 433 12.50 -25.81 20.07
C ILE A 433 11.87 -25.37 18.75
N ILE A 434 12.68 -25.19 17.69
CA ILE A 434 12.16 -24.85 16.35
C ILE A 434 11.25 -25.97 15.85
N ASN A 435 11.70 -27.23 15.90
CA ASN A 435 10.90 -28.36 15.44
C ASN A 435 9.65 -28.59 16.31
N GLU A 436 9.73 -28.34 17.62
CA GLU A 436 8.54 -28.31 18.49
C GLU A 436 7.50 -27.30 17.98
N LEU A 437 7.94 -26.15 17.45
CA LEU A 437 7.04 -25.11 16.96
C LEU A 437 6.59 -25.28 15.50
N LEU A 438 7.41 -25.89 14.64
CA LEU A 438 7.06 -26.06 13.23
C LEU A 438 6.10 -27.24 12.99
N TYR A 439 6.16 -28.27 13.82
CA TYR A 439 5.37 -29.49 13.62
C TYR A 439 4.15 -29.56 14.54
N VAL A 440 3.41 -28.45 14.62
CA VAL A 440 2.13 -28.34 15.32
C VAL A 440 0.96 -28.22 14.35
N ASP A 441 -0.20 -28.73 14.76
CA ASP A 441 -1.44 -28.50 14.02
C ASP A 441 -1.65 -27.00 13.80
N LYS A 442 -2.06 -26.64 12.58
CA LYS A 442 -2.26 -25.24 12.13
C LYS A 442 -0.98 -24.45 11.81
N ILE A 443 0.21 -25.06 11.72
CA ILE A 443 1.43 -24.32 11.32
C ILE A 443 1.24 -23.48 10.04
N THR A 444 0.49 -24.00 9.06
CA THR A 444 0.20 -23.31 7.79
C THR A 444 -0.77 -22.13 7.93
N GLU A 445 -1.53 -22.06 9.03
CA GLU A 445 -2.45 -20.96 9.35
C GLU A 445 -1.71 -19.76 9.97
N TYR A 446 -0.49 -19.95 10.48
CA TYR A 446 0.33 -18.85 10.96
C TYR A 446 1.04 -18.12 9.81
N SER A 447 1.18 -16.81 9.95
CA SER A 447 2.02 -15.93 9.13
C SER A 447 3.14 -15.34 9.98
N SER A 448 4.18 -14.69 9.44
CA SER A 448 5.04 -13.86 10.29
C SER A 448 4.28 -12.66 10.82
N PHE A 449 4.79 -12.05 11.87
CA PHE A 449 4.16 -10.90 12.51
C PHE A 449 4.12 -9.67 11.58
N ILE A 450 5.07 -9.58 10.63
CA ILE A 450 5.13 -8.57 9.56
C ILE A 450 4.22 -8.94 8.35
N ASN A 451 3.28 -9.87 8.52
CA ASN A 451 2.36 -10.35 7.48
C ASN A 451 3.04 -11.02 6.27
N SER A 452 4.14 -11.75 6.47
CA SER A 452 4.79 -12.56 5.42
C SER A 452 5.04 -13.99 5.90
N THR A 453 4.77 -15.00 5.07
CA THR A 453 5.02 -16.40 5.47
C THR A 453 6.47 -16.83 5.29
N PHE A 454 7.30 -15.96 4.69
CA PHE A 454 8.69 -16.26 4.32
C PHE A 454 9.57 -16.74 5.48
N HIS A 455 9.46 -16.14 6.67
CA HIS A 455 10.28 -16.56 7.83
C HIS A 455 9.96 -17.99 8.27
N ILE A 456 8.68 -18.37 8.21
CA ILE A 456 8.23 -19.72 8.57
C ILE A 456 8.63 -20.71 7.46
N GLU A 457 8.50 -20.32 6.19
CA GLU A 457 8.94 -21.10 5.02
C GLU A 457 10.43 -21.47 5.10
N ASP A 458 11.29 -20.49 5.43
CA ASP A 458 12.73 -20.71 5.54
C ASP A 458 13.08 -21.65 6.71
N LEU A 459 12.44 -21.44 7.88
CA LEU A 459 12.61 -22.33 9.03
C LEU A 459 12.16 -23.77 8.73
N ILE A 460 11.01 -23.95 8.04
CA ILE A 460 10.53 -25.26 7.59
C ILE A 460 11.52 -25.91 6.63
N SER A 461 11.98 -25.16 5.63
CA SER A 461 12.90 -25.67 4.61
C SER A 461 14.21 -26.12 5.24
N LYS A 462 14.77 -25.30 6.13
CA LYS A 462 15.98 -25.63 6.89
C LYS A 462 15.78 -26.84 7.80
N SER A 463 14.62 -26.96 8.45
CA SER A 463 14.28 -28.13 9.28
C SER A 463 14.25 -29.42 8.46
N ILE A 464 13.62 -29.41 7.29
CA ILE A 464 13.56 -30.57 6.40
C ILE A 464 14.93 -30.90 5.81
N TYR A 465 15.75 -29.92 5.43
CA TYR A 465 17.09 -30.21 4.92
C TYR A 465 18.02 -30.78 6.01
N ASP A 466 17.86 -30.38 7.29
CA ASP A 466 18.61 -30.96 8.42
C ASP A 466 18.15 -32.40 8.74
N ASP A 467 16.85 -32.65 8.69
CA ASP A 467 16.24 -33.97 8.91
C ASP A 467 15.13 -34.24 7.87
N PRO A 468 15.47 -34.85 6.71
CA PRO A 468 14.52 -35.16 5.64
C PRO A 468 13.69 -36.40 5.98
N SER A 469 13.23 -36.52 7.23
CA SER A 469 12.47 -37.67 7.70
C SER A 469 11.07 -37.67 7.10
N ASP A 470 10.59 -38.88 6.76
CA ASP A 470 9.24 -39.09 6.25
C ASP A 470 8.17 -38.56 7.20
N LYS A 471 8.47 -38.50 8.50
CA LYS A 471 7.56 -37.98 9.54
C LYS A 471 7.26 -36.49 9.31
N HIS A 472 8.29 -35.66 9.12
CA HIS A 472 8.13 -34.21 8.95
C HIS A 472 7.48 -33.87 7.61
N ILE A 473 7.93 -34.52 6.54
CA ILE A 473 7.36 -34.33 5.19
C ILE A 473 5.90 -34.76 5.18
N SER A 474 5.60 -35.96 5.71
CA SER A 474 4.22 -36.45 5.80
C SER A 474 3.34 -35.49 6.60
N PHE A 475 3.82 -34.99 7.75
CA PHE A 475 3.08 -34.03 8.55
C PHE A 475 2.66 -32.79 7.73
N LEU A 476 3.60 -32.17 7.01
CA LEU A 476 3.32 -30.98 6.21
C LEU A 476 2.38 -31.26 5.05
N VAL A 477 2.56 -32.39 4.34
CA VAL A 477 1.65 -32.78 3.26
C VAL A 477 0.22 -32.93 3.77
N HIS A 478 0.02 -33.52 4.95
CA HIS A 478 -1.32 -33.64 5.55
C HIS A 478 -1.89 -32.27 5.95
N GLN A 479 -1.09 -31.33 6.47
CA GLN A 479 -1.56 -29.96 6.74
C GLN A 479 -1.95 -29.23 5.44
N ILE A 480 -1.17 -29.40 4.37
CA ILE A 480 -1.46 -28.82 3.04
C ILE A 480 -2.79 -29.37 2.50
N ILE A 481 -2.95 -30.69 2.46
CA ILE A 481 -4.18 -31.35 2.01
C ILE A 481 -5.37 -30.85 2.83
N LYS A 482 -5.26 -30.85 4.15
CA LYS A 482 -6.31 -30.38 5.07
C LYS A 482 -6.73 -28.95 4.75
N ASN A 483 -5.80 -28.04 4.49
CA ASN A 483 -6.14 -26.64 4.28
C ASN A 483 -6.66 -26.31 2.88
N TYR A 484 -6.18 -26.98 1.83
CA TYR A 484 -6.78 -26.81 0.49
C TYR A 484 -8.19 -27.39 0.36
N THR A 485 -8.68 -28.17 1.32
CA THR A 485 -10.10 -28.56 1.36
C THR A 485 -11.02 -27.46 1.89
N LYS A 486 -10.47 -26.39 2.51
CA LYS A 486 -11.24 -25.24 2.96
C LYS A 486 -11.60 -24.34 1.77
N PHE A 487 -12.81 -23.78 1.78
CA PHE A 487 -13.30 -22.89 0.71
C PHE A 487 -12.53 -21.56 0.64
N HIS A 488 -12.12 -21.03 1.79
CA HIS A 488 -11.27 -19.85 1.91
C HIS A 488 -10.14 -20.15 2.90
N PHE A 489 -8.93 -19.74 2.53
CA PHE A 489 -7.73 -19.87 3.34
C PHE A 489 -6.93 -18.58 3.24
N GLU A 490 -6.48 -18.02 4.36
CA GLU A 490 -5.87 -16.68 4.37
C GLU A 490 -4.43 -16.70 3.80
N ASN A 491 -3.66 -17.76 4.05
CA ASN A 491 -2.25 -17.86 3.65
C ASN A 491 -2.04 -18.72 2.39
N GLU A 492 -2.84 -18.54 1.34
CA GLU A 492 -2.75 -19.41 0.14
C GLU A 492 -1.34 -19.46 -0.47
N SER A 493 -0.65 -18.32 -0.53
CA SER A 493 0.71 -18.25 -1.08
C SER A 493 1.70 -19.15 -0.33
N PHE A 494 1.55 -19.26 0.99
CA PHE A 494 2.38 -20.12 1.83
C PHE A 494 2.18 -21.59 1.48
N LEU A 495 0.93 -22.03 1.34
CA LEU A 495 0.62 -23.40 0.92
C LEU A 495 1.16 -23.69 -0.47
N ASP A 496 1.03 -22.74 -1.40
CA ASP A 496 1.54 -22.87 -2.76
C ASP A 496 3.07 -23.08 -2.70
N HIS A 497 3.80 -22.23 -1.98
CA HIS A 497 5.26 -22.33 -1.81
C HIS A 497 5.70 -23.64 -1.17
N LEU A 498 5.07 -24.06 -0.06
CA LEU A 498 5.37 -25.34 0.57
C LEU A 498 5.10 -26.53 -0.36
N THR A 499 4.03 -26.46 -1.15
CA THR A 499 3.72 -27.50 -2.14
C THR A 499 4.79 -27.57 -3.22
N TYR A 500 5.22 -26.43 -3.78
CA TYR A 500 6.32 -26.40 -4.75
C TYR A 500 7.61 -26.97 -4.16
N PHE A 501 7.98 -26.54 -2.96
CA PHE A 501 9.16 -27.01 -2.25
C PHE A 501 9.14 -28.55 -2.07
N LEU A 502 8.06 -29.10 -1.52
CA LEU A 502 7.94 -30.54 -1.27
C LEU A 502 7.86 -31.38 -2.54
N ILE A 503 7.27 -30.87 -3.62
CA ILE A 503 7.17 -31.58 -4.89
C ILE A 503 8.51 -31.57 -5.63
N ASN A 504 9.23 -30.45 -5.63
CA ASN A 504 10.48 -30.33 -6.38
C ASN A 504 11.63 -31.06 -5.71
N ASP A 505 11.74 -30.96 -4.37
CA ASP A 505 12.93 -31.43 -3.65
C ASP A 505 12.71 -32.78 -2.97
N PHE A 506 11.46 -33.12 -2.64
CA PHE A 506 11.10 -34.30 -1.85
C PHE A 506 9.98 -35.14 -2.50
N PHE A 507 9.97 -35.20 -3.83
CA PHE A 507 8.92 -35.88 -4.62
C PHE A 507 8.62 -37.30 -4.13
N ASP A 508 9.65 -38.13 -3.93
CA ASP A 508 9.49 -39.54 -3.58
C ASP A 508 8.77 -39.75 -2.23
N GLN A 509 8.82 -38.76 -1.35
CA GLN A 509 8.22 -38.79 -0.02
C GLN A 509 6.88 -38.06 0.00
N SER A 510 6.75 -36.94 -0.72
CA SER A 510 5.54 -36.11 -0.73
C SER A 510 4.47 -36.65 -1.69
N TRP A 511 4.85 -37.05 -2.91
CA TRP A 511 3.93 -37.45 -3.95
C TRP A 511 3.09 -38.69 -3.62
N PRO A 512 3.61 -39.76 -2.99
CA PRO A 512 2.77 -40.90 -2.62
C PRO A 512 1.57 -40.52 -1.75
N ILE A 513 1.71 -39.53 -0.88
CA ILE A 513 0.64 -39.06 0.01
C ILE A 513 -0.38 -38.21 -0.78
N PHE A 514 0.09 -37.24 -1.58
CA PHE A 514 -0.79 -36.47 -2.46
C PHE A 514 -1.54 -37.38 -3.45
N GLY A 515 -0.81 -38.26 -4.14
CA GLY A 515 -1.33 -39.19 -5.13
C GLY A 515 -2.34 -40.17 -4.54
N GLU A 516 -2.10 -40.69 -3.33
CA GLU A 516 -3.07 -41.55 -2.65
C GLU A 516 -4.34 -40.79 -2.26
N HIS A 517 -4.21 -39.58 -1.72
CA HIS A 517 -5.36 -38.72 -1.41
C HIS A 517 -6.21 -38.46 -2.65
N LEU A 518 -5.59 -38.11 -3.78
CA LEU A 518 -6.28 -37.87 -5.05
C LEU A 518 -6.90 -39.14 -5.65
N ALA A 519 -6.21 -40.28 -5.54
CA ALA A 519 -6.71 -41.57 -6.03
C ALA A 519 -7.89 -42.11 -5.21
N SER A 520 -7.98 -41.74 -3.93
CA SER A 520 -9.07 -42.15 -3.04
C SER A 520 -10.43 -41.55 -3.38
N GLY A 521 -10.48 -40.54 -4.27
CA GLY A 521 -11.71 -39.87 -4.68
C GLY A 521 -12.30 -38.95 -3.59
N GLN A 522 -11.53 -38.65 -2.54
CA GLN A 522 -11.89 -37.61 -1.58
C GLN A 522 -12.04 -36.26 -2.30
N GLN A 523 -12.98 -35.43 -1.83
CA GLN A 523 -13.14 -34.08 -2.36
C GLN A 523 -11.90 -33.25 -2.02
N SER A 524 -10.99 -33.10 -2.97
CA SER A 524 -9.90 -32.12 -2.90
C SER A 524 -10.37 -30.80 -3.50
N GLY A 525 -10.01 -29.68 -2.87
CA GLY A 525 -10.29 -28.36 -3.44
C GLY A 525 -9.62 -28.22 -4.82
N TYR A 526 -10.31 -27.55 -5.75
CA TYR A 526 -9.79 -27.26 -7.10
C TYR A 526 -8.39 -26.63 -7.07
N LYS A 527 -8.10 -25.84 -6.03
CA LYS A 527 -6.81 -25.18 -5.83
C LYS A 527 -5.64 -26.18 -5.68
N LEU A 528 -5.79 -27.25 -4.89
CA LEU A 528 -4.72 -28.26 -4.75
C LEU A 528 -4.35 -28.87 -6.10
N TYR A 529 -5.36 -29.18 -6.93
CA TYR A 529 -5.12 -29.66 -8.30
C TYR A 529 -4.33 -28.65 -9.12
N SER A 530 -4.75 -27.38 -9.10
CA SER A 530 -4.11 -26.32 -9.89
C SER A 530 -2.65 -26.10 -9.49
N VAL A 531 -2.35 -26.16 -8.19
CA VAL A 531 -0.97 -25.97 -7.69
C VAL A 531 -0.11 -27.17 -8.07
N LEU A 532 -0.54 -28.39 -7.77
CA LEU A 532 0.20 -29.61 -8.14
C LEU A 532 0.44 -29.71 -9.65
N GLU A 533 -0.51 -29.31 -10.48
CA GLU A 533 -0.36 -29.27 -11.94
C GLU A 533 0.73 -28.30 -12.41
N LYS A 534 0.96 -27.21 -11.68
CA LYS A 534 2.04 -26.26 -11.95
C LYS A 534 3.37 -26.71 -11.34
N SER A 535 3.34 -27.40 -10.21
CA SER A 535 4.54 -27.83 -9.48
C SER A 535 5.21 -29.04 -10.11
N VAL A 536 4.43 -30.03 -10.57
CA VAL A 536 5.00 -31.27 -11.09
C VAL A 536 5.55 -31.07 -12.50
N SER A 537 6.87 -31.16 -12.64
CA SER A 537 7.57 -30.96 -13.91
C SER A 537 8.14 -32.24 -14.52
N ASN A 538 8.24 -33.33 -13.74
CA ASN A 538 8.95 -34.55 -14.15
C ASN A 538 8.02 -35.73 -14.40
N ASN A 539 7.67 -35.94 -15.67
CA ASN A 539 6.81 -37.06 -16.09
C ASN A 539 7.39 -38.45 -15.78
N LYS A 540 8.71 -38.60 -15.68
CA LYS A 540 9.31 -39.90 -15.35
C LYS A 540 8.90 -40.36 -13.95
N LEU A 541 9.01 -39.46 -12.96
CA LEU A 541 8.68 -39.78 -11.58
C LEU A 541 7.19 -40.14 -11.42
N LEU A 542 6.31 -39.40 -12.09
CA LEU A 542 4.89 -39.73 -12.17
C LEU A 542 4.63 -41.10 -12.82
N TYR A 543 5.35 -41.42 -13.90
CA TYR A 543 5.22 -42.70 -14.57
C TYR A 543 5.65 -43.85 -13.65
N ASP A 544 6.83 -43.75 -13.06
CA ASP A 544 7.39 -44.75 -12.16
C ASP A 544 6.42 -45.03 -10.99
N TRP A 545 5.93 -43.97 -10.33
CA TRP A 545 4.89 -44.08 -9.29
C TRP A 545 3.60 -44.73 -9.82
N SER A 546 3.10 -44.31 -10.98
CA SER A 546 1.82 -44.78 -11.52
C SER A 546 1.78 -46.27 -11.81
N THR A 547 2.93 -46.87 -12.13
CA THR A 547 3.01 -48.29 -12.46
C THR A 547 2.91 -49.22 -11.26
N SER A 548 3.03 -48.68 -10.03
CA SER A 548 2.98 -49.46 -8.79
C SER A 548 1.58 -49.95 -8.41
N ASN A 549 0.50 -49.32 -8.90
CA ASN A 549 -0.87 -49.72 -8.61
C ASN A 549 -1.81 -49.30 -9.75
N LEU A 550 -2.78 -50.15 -10.10
CA LEU A 550 -3.73 -49.91 -11.20
C LEU A 550 -4.62 -48.67 -11.00
N LYS A 551 -4.77 -48.17 -9.77
CA LYS A 551 -5.56 -46.96 -9.48
C LYS A 551 -4.84 -45.63 -9.76
N TYR A 552 -3.51 -45.65 -9.93
CA TYR A 552 -2.68 -44.45 -10.06
C TYR A 552 -2.56 -43.87 -11.48
N PRO A 553 -2.54 -44.66 -12.58
CA PRO A 553 -2.39 -44.13 -13.93
C PRO A 553 -3.37 -42.99 -14.31
N PRO A 554 -4.67 -43.06 -13.95
CA PRO A 554 -5.60 -41.95 -14.19
C PRO A 554 -5.21 -40.65 -13.47
N ILE A 555 -4.63 -40.73 -12.28
CA ILE A 555 -4.18 -39.56 -11.52
C ILE A 555 -2.89 -39.03 -12.13
N ALA A 556 -1.90 -39.89 -12.38
CA ALA A 556 -0.60 -39.50 -12.90
C ALA A 556 -0.70 -38.75 -14.23
N ILE A 557 -1.48 -39.28 -15.20
CA ILE A 557 -1.61 -38.67 -16.53
C ILE A 557 -2.22 -37.26 -16.50
N ARG A 558 -3.01 -36.93 -15.47
CA ARG A 558 -3.59 -35.59 -15.29
C ARG A 558 -2.52 -34.54 -14.99
N PHE A 559 -1.46 -34.92 -14.29
CA PHE A 559 -0.37 -34.02 -13.89
C PHE A 559 0.85 -34.10 -14.84
N MET A 560 0.84 -35.04 -15.79
CA MET A 560 1.88 -35.13 -16.81
C MET A 560 1.73 -34.03 -17.88
N ASN A 561 2.86 -33.55 -18.37
CA ASN A 561 2.93 -32.85 -19.64
C ASN A 561 2.69 -33.83 -20.78
N ILE A 562 1.61 -33.67 -21.54
CA ILE A 562 1.22 -34.64 -22.58
C ILE A 562 2.14 -34.57 -23.82
N TYR A 563 2.67 -33.38 -24.10
CA TYR A 563 3.49 -33.12 -25.27
C TYR A 563 4.63 -32.16 -24.96
N LYS A 564 5.69 -32.24 -25.76
CA LYS A 564 6.79 -31.27 -25.80
C LYS A 564 6.65 -30.41 -27.04
N LYS A 565 7.16 -29.18 -26.96
CA LYS A 565 7.23 -28.25 -28.09
C LYS A 565 8.66 -28.25 -28.61
N ASN A 566 8.82 -28.58 -29.88
CA ASN A 566 10.10 -28.53 -30.58
C ASN A 566 10.47 -27.09 -30.95
N GLU A 567 11.74 -26.86 -31.31
CA GLU A 567 12.25 -25.52 -31.69
C GLU A 567 11.49 -24.91 -32.88
N ASP A 568 11.05 -25.75 -33.83
CA ASP A 568 10.23 -25.36 -34.99
C ASP A 568 8.75 -25.09 -34.64
N GLY A 569 8.39 -25.27 -33.37
CA GLY A 569 7.04 -25.12 -32.85
C GLY A 569 6.11 -26.29 -33.15
N SER A 570 6.58 -27.40 -33.72
CA SER A 570 5.84 -28.66 -33.78
C SER A 570 5.65 -29.25 -32.36
N LEU A 571 4.66 -30.12 -32.20
CA LEU A 571 4.41 -30.82 -30.95
C LEU A 571 4.73 -32.30 -31.14
N GLU A 572 5.38 -32.89 -30.14
CA GLU A 572 5.64 -34.32 -30.06
C GLU A 572 5.11 -34.88 -28.73
N TRP A 573 4.73 -36.15 -28.70
CA TRP A 573 4.34 -36.80 -27.46
C TRP A 573 5.49 -36.80 -26.45
N ASP A 574 5.19 -36.49 -25.19
CA ASP A 574 6.14 -36.83 -24.14
C ASP A 574 6.27 -38.35 -24.03
N GLN A 575 7.52 -38.82 -23.96
CA GLN A 575 7.86 -40.23 -23.92
C GLN A 575 7.12 -41.00 -22.81
N TYR A 576 7.07 -40.46 -21.60
CA TYR A 576 6.47 -41.15 -20.45
C TYR A 576 4.95 -41.06 -20.47
N ALA A 577 4.39 -39.93 -20.91
CA ALA A 577 2.96 -39.80 -21.13
C ALA A 577 2.48 -40.83 -22.18
N LYS A 578 3.20 -40.96 -23.30
CA LYS A 578 2.90 -41.95 -24.34
C LYS A 578 3.01 -43.38 -23.83
N GLN A 579 4.06 -43.71 -23.08
CA GLN A 579 4.20 -45.03 -22.46
C GLN A 579 3.05 -45.35 -21.48
N LEU A 580 2.55 -44.36 -20.74
CA LEU A 580 1.40 -44.53 -19.85
C LEU A 580 0.14 -44.86 -20.66
N VAL A 581 -0.11 -44.15 -21.77
CA VAL A 581 -1.21 -44.45 -22.70
C VAL A 581 -1.08 -45.84 -23.31
N ASP A 582 0.13 -46.20 -23.75
CA ASP A 582 0.37 -47.51 -24.36
C ASP A 582 0.13 -48.65 -23.36
N LYS A 583 0.36 -48.42 -22.06
CA LYS A 583 0.19 -49.44 -21.02
C LYS A 583 -1.22 -49.46 -20.41
N PHE A 584 -1.82 -48.30 -20.20
CA PHE A 584 -3.05 -48.11 -19.41
C PHE A 584 -4.17 -47.35 -20.14
N GLY A 585 -4.03 -47.09 -21.44
CA GLY A 585 -5.05 -46.44 -22.26
C GLY A 585 -6.36 -47.23 -22.38
N ASN A 586 -6.38 -48.50 -21.99
CA ASN A 586 -7.60 -49.28 -21.82
C ASN A 586 -8.48 -48.78 -20.64
N GLN A 587 -7.96 -47.93 -19.76
CA GLN A 587 -8.73 -47.29 -18.70
C GLN A 587 -9.38 -46.00 -19.22
N GLN A 588 -10.72 -45.93 -19.21
CA GLN A 588 -11.44 -44.76 -19.72
C GLN A 588 -11.00 -43.44 -19.07
N LYS A 589 -10.78 -43.44 -17.75
CA LYS A 589 -10.32 -42.24 -17.02
C LYS A 589 -8.94 -41.73 -17.47
N VAL A 590 -8.07 -42.60 -18.01
CA VAL A 590 -6.79 -42.14 -18.59
C VAL A 590 -7.06 -41.31 -19.85
N LEU A 591 -7.96 -41.80 -20.71
CA LEU A 591 -8.37 -41.11 -21.94
C LEU A 591 -9.14 -39.81 -21.65
N ASP A 592 -10.00 -39.81 -20.64
CA ASP A 592 -10.77 -38.62 -20.23
C ASP A 592 -9.82 -37.47 -19.79
N ASN A 593 -8.77 -37.79 -19.02
CA ASN A 593 -7.79 -36.79 -18.59
C ASN A 593 -6.95 -36.25 -19.76
N ILE A 594 -6.59 -37.11 -20.72
CA ILE A 594 -5.89 -36.70 -21.95
C ILE A 594 -6.77 -35.79 -22.80
N SER A 595 -8.05 -36.16 -22.95
CA SER A 595 -9.07 -35.35 -23.62
C SER A 595 -9.11 -33.93 -23.05
N SER A 596 -9.15 -33.80 -21.72
CA SER A 596 -9.17 -32.50 -21.03
C SER A 596 -7.93 -31.65 -21.36
N LYS A 597 -6.74 -32.23 -21.49
CA LYS A 597 -5.51 -31.52 -21.84
C LYS A 597 -5.46 -31.03 -23.29
N PHE A 598 -6.06 -31.79 -24.22
CA PHE A 598 -6.17 -31.36 -25.62
C PHE A 598 -7.25 -30.30 -25.86
N THR A 599 -8.20 -30.19 -24.93
CA THR A 599 -9.36 -29.27 -25.03
C THR A 599 -9.27 -28.06 -24.11
N SER A 600 -8.32 -28.01 -23.16
CA SER A 600 -8.14 -26.85 -22.29
C SER A 600 -7.46 -25.66 -23.00
N TYR A 601 -7.94 -24.45 -22.66
CA TYR A 601 -7.59 -23.17 -23.29
C TYR A 601 -6.67 -22.29 -22.43
N PHE A 602 -6.23 -22.75 -21.26
CA PHE A 602 -5.60 -21.92 -20.21
C PHE A 602 -4.17 -21.42 -20.55
N MET A 603 -3.59 -21.81 -21.69
CA MET A 603 -2.30 -21.32 -22.21
C MET A 603 -2.40 -20.97 -23.70
N ILE A 604 -3.19 -19.95 -24.04
CA ILE A 604 -3.16 -19.35 -25.38
C ILE A 604 -2.56 -17.96 -25.25
N ASP A 605 -1.27 -17.84 -25.55
CA ASP A 605 -0.59 -16.57 -25.80
C ASP A 605 -0.23 -16.46 -27.29
N SER A 606 -1.21 -16.73 -28.17
CA SER A 606 -1.00 -16.55 -29.60
C SER A 606 -2.28 -16.28 -30.37
N THR A 607 -2.15 -15.41 -31.36
CA THR A 607 -3.15 -14.84 -32.25
C THR A 607 -3.79 -15.83 -33.26
N SER A 608 -3.74 -17.15 -33.06
CA SER A 608 -4.61 -18.09 -33.83
C SER A 608 -4.85 -19.46 -33.18
N THR A 609 -6.04 -19.66 -32.62
CA THR A 609 -6.52 -20.93 -32.03
C THR A 609 -6.48 -22.11 -33.04
N SER A 610 -6.72 -21.84 -34.33
CA SER A 610 -6.69 -22.84 -35.41
C SER A 610 -5.31 -23.52 -35.57
N GLY A 611 -4.20 -22.79 -35.38
CA GLY A 611 -2.86 -23.34 -35.48
C GLY A 611 -2.52 -24.34 -34.37
N LEU A 612 -3.03 -24.12 -33.17
CA LEU A 612 -2.85 -25.02 -32.03
C LEU A 612 -3.62 -26.33 -32.23
N TYR A 613 -4.85 -26.27 -32.74
CA TYR A 613 -5.64 -27.47 -33.03
C TYR A 613 -5.04 -28.35 -34.11
N LYS A 614 -4.49 -27.75 -35.18
CA LYS A 614 -3.74 -28.51 -36.20
C LYS A 614 -2.62 -29.33 -35.57
N LYS A 615 -1.83 -28.72 -34.68
CA LYS A 615 -0.71 -29.40 -34.00
C LYS A 615 -1.18 -30.47 -33.01
N ARG A 616 -2.23 -30.20 -32.24
CA ARG A 616 -2.83 -31.20 -31.33
C ARG A 616 -3.43 -32.38 -32.09
N LYS A 617 -4.03 -32.15 -33.26
CA LYS A 617 -4.59 -33.21 -34.11
C LYS A 617 -3.52 -34.20 -34.55
N VAL A 618 -2.33 -33.73 -34.95
CA VAL A 618 -1.21 -34.60 -35.33
C VAL A 618 -0.90 -35.61 -34.23
N LEU A 619 -0.81 -35.15 -32.97
CA LEU A 619 -0.55 -36.02 -31.82
C LEU A 619 -1.67 -37.06 -31.62
N VAL A 620 -2.93 -36.66 -31.78
CA VAL A 620 -4.07 -37.56 -31.62
C VAL A 620 -4.14 -38.59 -32.75
N ASP A 621 -3.80 -38.19 -33.98
CA ASP A 621 -3.81 -39.08 -35.15
C ASP A 621 -2.80 -40.24 -35.00
N GLU A 622 -1.68 -40.04 -34.30
CA GLU A 622 -0.73 -41.13 -33.97
C GLU A 622 -1.36 -42.26 -33.13
N LEU A 623 -2.52 -42.03 -32.52
CA LEU A 623 -3.24 -43.01 -31.72
C LEU A 623 -4.31 -43.79 -32.52
N LEU A 624 -4.55 -43.47 -33.80
CA LEU A 624 -5.60 -44.13 -34.61
C LEU A 624 -5.35 -45.62 -34.83
N ASP A 625 -4.08 -46.02 -34.89
CA ASP A 625 -3.65 -47.41 -35.07
C ASP A 625 -3.22 -48.07 -33.75
N HIS A 626 -3.61 -47.51 -32.60
CA HIS A 626 -3.19 -47.99 -31.29
C HIS A 626 -3.69 -49.42 -30.98
N LYS A 627 -2.99 -50.21 -30.15
CA LYS A 627 -3.36 -51.62 -29.88
C LYS A 627 -4.69 -51.82 -29.13
N PHE A 628 -5.19 -50.81 -28.44
CA PHE A 628 -6.43 -50.87 -27.68
C PHE A 628 -7.57 -50.20 -28.46
N ASP A 629 -8.69 -50.89 -28.65
CA ASP A 629 -9.79 -50.39 -29.49
C ASP A 629 -10.45 -49.12 -28.92
N ASN A 630 -10.56 -49.00 -27.59
CA ASN A 630 -11.09 -47.79 -26.96
C ASN A 630 -10.16 -46.57 -27.16
N VAL A 631 -8.85 -46.79 -27.31
CA VAL A 631 -7.88 -45.72 -27.65
C VAL A 631 -8.06 -45.29 -29.10
N LYS A 632 -8.27 -46.24 -30.02
CA LYS A 632 -8.58 -45.92 -31.43
C LYS A 632 -9.87 -45.12 -31.56
N GLU A 633 -10.91 -45.52 -30.82
CA GLU A 633 -12.20 -44.82 -30.79
C GLU A 633 -12.04 -43.40 -30.21
N PHE A 634 -11.32 -43.26 -29.10
CA PHE A 634 -10.96 -41.95 -28.54
C PHE A 634 -10.21 -41.09 -29.56
N ALA A 635 -9.19 -41.64 -30.21
CA ALA A 635 -8.37 -40.93 -31.20
C ALA A 635 -9.21 -40.44 -32.38
N LYS A 636 -10.11 -41.30 -32.90
CA LYS A 636 -11.04 -40.94 -33.97
C LYS A 636 -11.95 -39.79 -33.55
N ASN A 637 -12.64 -39.91 -32.42
CA ASN A 637 -13.59 -38.90 -31.93
C ASN A 637 -12.89 -37.56 -31.66
N MET A 638 -11.70 -37.59 -31.05
CA MET A 638 -10.93 -36.39 -30.74
C MET A 638 -10.34 -35.76 -32.02
N SER A 639 -9.90 -36.56 -32.99
CA SER A 639 -9.43 -36.07 -34.30
C SER A 639 -10.54 -35.38 -35.09
N GLU A 640 -11.76 -35.94 -35.08
CA GLU A 640 -12.96 -35.32 -35.66
C GLU A 640 -13.30 -34.00 -34.94
N TYR A 641 -13.29 -34.00 -33.60
CA TYR A 641 -13.51 -32.79 -32.81
C TYR A 641 -12.48 -31.70 -33.15
N LEU A 642 -11.18 -32.00 -33.10
CA LEU A 642 -10.13 -31.03 -33.41
C LEU A 642 -10.23 -30.51 -34.85
N SER A 643 -10.59 -31.38 -35.80
CA SER A 643 -10.85 -30.98 -37.20
C SER A 643 -11.99 -29.97 -37.30
N SER A 644 -13.07 -30.14 -36.53
CA SER A 644 -14.20 -29.19 -36.51
C SER A 644 -13.83 -27.79 -35.99
N GLN A 645 -12.75 -27.67 -35.23
CA GLN A 645 -12.29 -26.42 -34.63
C GLN A 645 -11.21 -25.71 -35.48
N ILE A 646 -10.73 -26.37 -36.52
CA ILE A 646 -9.77 -25.81 -37.48
C ILE A 646 -10.58 -25.07 -38.55
N VAL A 647 -10.76 -23.76 -38.36
CA VAL A 647 -11.26 -22.83 -39.39
C VAL A 647 -10.12 -22.44 -40.31
#